data_AF-A0A971FF12-F1
#
_entry.id   AF-A0A971FF12-F1
#
_cell.length_a   1.000
_cell.length_b   1.000
_cell.length_c   1.000
_cell.angle_alpha   90.00
_cell.angle_beta   90.00
_cell.angle_gamma   90.00
#
_symmetry.space_group_name_H-M   'P 1'
#
loop_
_entity.id
_entity.type
_entity.pdbx_description
1 polymer ?
#
loop_
_entity_poly.entity_id
_entity_poly.type
_entity_poly.pdbx_seq_one_letter_code
_entity_poly.pdbx_strand_id
1 'polypeptide(L)'
;MMLTTLFFGLAVLAAPEGGGNMNTDGYGAVVRQETSLVAYWRMEGNLRDEVSGDTASAEAHFAASPSGGILALDGTSPVVLEDADVLDTAESTVSFLFRLTGPGEGNPGLVAKRNNEKTRFSLHVAADRRRLAMWNGTGVRWTVLPENMRIEDGRWYHLAVTSGGPSGFALYLDGAPCLMDGFGSFNLLERQLPLVLGAAQPDNMEGALCELDELAFFNRALPPEIVAAHVDAVGLREQREALTVEFSAIKEQHLRTQQEAAAERDRLRQALLSAPNLLERGEARIYRGENLEAISLPLGGIGAGLIQMDGKAMPHIWQIHNNHIGVRVPDSFFAIAVGQDGKRIVRALQTEAVGAIEPMAGLSFEGRYPFGWYRFEDDALPAEVSLEVFNPLVPLNAKDSGFPCAIFTVTVTNPTNRSLNVALLGAQQNAVGLMPDQTLEGRANNGYGKNVNACVHLDGGTALHMTQTPEPGASGTNVGGTTACCSGAVCSPGQCVPSMTLTLLDASAQAAVSWTDSADLRNALAAGTMPEGPSVSQPSNAGETHNGAVSCAFQLAPGMTEKRTFILTWYLPNEEAGRWRGQGVMYTHWWRNSLEVARDIAARLEELTVSTWLYIDSLYESNLPCWLLDRISSQVAVLRSKTCYWSRDGYFGGWEGCCPGIGCCAGNCSHVWHYAQAYARLFPQLAKKMREQALVFDQDGGILFRQTSDWKMIAIDGQCGEILGAYREHLCSVDDTWLRGQWSRIKRAMDYTIRRWDEDGDGMLHGPLHNTLDIDSTGTGSWWGSLYLASLQASAAMARLVGDEASSERYLGIWNHGRENQDKALWNGAYYAQVVDEKPLYDYVNGCSIDLALGEWWAGQTGLHTAYPESRVQDSLRALFRHNFQPNFHGVQQTPRKFVSDNDAGMQMITWPGNDRPTPHTLYADEVMSGFEYAAAATMLQYGLLREGFTVVKAIADRYDGRIRRDVSGGEMASWGYTGNPFGDDECGKFYARAMSSWSLLLACQGFVYDGPSGRIGFRPVWKPEDHASFFTAAEGYGLYRQLRKDRTQTCALEVRAGKIEVAEFTSEVPSGWNVSGVTVRLGHAEFPADWAQTGDDCVVRLLAPVVVRPDMTLEVQIHFGA
;
A
#
# COMPACT_ATOMS: atom_id res chain seq x y z
N MET A 1 18.69 -31.44 -33.87
CA MET A 1 19.05 -32.24 -35.05
C MET A 1 20.09 -33.27 -34.59
N MET A 2 19.78 -34.56 -34.73
CA MET A 2 20.60 -35.76 -34.44
C MET A 2 21.08 -35.99 -32.99
N LEU A 3 20.30 -36.76 -32.22
CA LEU A 3 20.74 -38.07 -31.75
C LEU A 3 19.53 -38.93 -31.39
N THR A 4 19.43 -40.04 -32.11
CA THR A 4 18.33 -40.98 -32.18
C THR A 4 18.63 -42.18 -31.29
N THR A 5 17.57 -42.80 -30.77
CA THR A 5 17.48 -44.24 -30.48
C THR A 5 18.06 -44.74 -29.14
N LEU A 6 17.21 -44.72 -28.11
CA LEU A 6 17.14 -45.82 -27.15
C LEU A 6 15.66 -46.13 -26.90
N PHE A 7 15.18 -47.12 -27.65
CA PHE A 7 13.88 -47.75 -27.48
C PHE A 7 13.79 -48.36 -26.07
N PHE A 8 12.92 -47.83 -25.22
CA PHE A 8 12.23 -48.62 -24.22
C PHE A 8 10.79 -48.79 -24.70
N GLY A 9 10.38 -50.03 -24.91
CA GLY A 9 9.05 -50.36 -25.42
C GLY A 9 7.98 -49.84 -24.46
N LEU A 10 7.18 -48.90 -24.94
CA LEU A 10 5.85 -48.66 -24.38
C LEU A 10 5.04 -49.93 -24.60
N ALA A 11 4.92 -50.75 -23.56
CA ALA A 11 3.77 -51.60 -23.42
C ALA A 11 2.58 -50.66 -23.20
N VAL A 12 1.86 -50.35 -24.28
CA VAL A 12 0.46 -49.95 -24.15
C VAL A 12 -0.21 -51.15 -23.51
N LEU A 13 -0.43 -51.08 -22.20
CA LEU A 13 -1.39 -51.95 -21.52
C LEU A 13 -2.74 -51.65 -22.17
N ALA A 14 -3.11 -52.47 -23.14
CA ALA A 14 -4.51 -52.62 -23.47
C ALA A 14 -5.22 -52.94 -22.16
N ALA A 15 -6.22 -52.14 -21.79
CA ALA A 15 -7.11 -52.46 -20.68
C ALA A 15 -7.56 -53.92 -20.87
N PRO A 16 -7.45 -54.79 -19.85
CA PRO A 16 -8.00 -56.12 -19.96
C PRO A 16 -9.49 -55.97 -20.25
N GLU A 17 -9.93 -56.43 -21.43
CA GLU A 17 -11.33 -56.67 -21.73
C GLU A 17 -11.81 -57.77 -20.76
N GLY A 18 -12.37 -57.34 -19.63
CA GLY A 18 -12.92 -58.24 -18.62
C GLY A 18 -12.92 -57.55 -17.26
N GLY A 19 -14.12 -57.31 -16.72
CA GLY A 19 -14.27 -56.95 -15.30
C GLY A 19 -13.64 -58.04 -14.46
N GLY A 20 -12.42 -57.78 -13.95
CA GLY A 20 -11.77 -58.66 -12.99
C GLY A 20 -12.61 -58.74 -11.73
N ASN A 21 -12.83 -59.95 -11.22
CA ASN A 21 -13.44 -60.14 -9.91
C ASN A 21 -12.56 -59.46 -8.85
N MET A 22 -13.01 -58.34 -8.30
CA MET A 22 -12.41 -57.74 -7.11
C MET A 22 -12.56 -58.70 -5.93
N ASN A 23 -11.50 -58.88 -5.15
CA ASN A 23 -11.53 -59.69 -3.93
C ASN A 23 -12.03 -58.87 -2.75
N THR A 24 -13.32 -58.49 -2.78
CA THR A 24 -13.99 -57.68 -1.75
C THR A 24 -13.94 -58.35 -0.37
N ASP A 25 -14.03 -59.68 -0.30
CA ASP A 25 -13.84 -60.44 0.95
C ASP A 25 -12.42 -60.28 1.53
N GLY A 26 -11.39 -60.29 0.67
CA GLY A 26 -10.01 -60.00 1.07
C GLY A 26 -9.83 -58.57 1.57
N TYR A 27 -10.44 -57.59 0.88
CA TYR A 27 -10.45 -56.19 1.31
C TYR A 27 -11.11 -56.02 2.68
N GLY A 28 -12.30 -56.59 2.87
CA GLY A 28 -13.00 -56.52 4.15
C GLY A 28 -12.26 -57.23 5.29
N ALA A 29 -11.51 -58.31 4.98
CA ALA A 29 -10.69 -58.98 5.99
C ALA A 29 -9.53 -58.09 6.50
N VAL A 30 -8.91 -57.28 5.64
CA VAL A 30 -7.82 -56.38 6.05
C VAL A 30 -8.35 -55.09 6.68
N VAL A 31 -9.44 -54.51 6.15
CA VAL A 31 -10.07 -53.31 6.72
C VAL A 31 -10.54 -53.56 8.16
N ARG A 32 -11.15 -54.72 8.45
CA ARG A 32 -11.61 -55.07 9.81
C ARG A 32 -10.47 -55.27 10.82
N GLN A 33 -9.22 -55.44 10.38
CA GLN A 33 -8.07 -55.58 11.28
C GLN A 33 -7.54 -54.21 11.75
N GLU A 34 -7.93 -53.12 11.09
CA GLU A 34 -7.51 -51.79 11.47
C GLU A 34 -8.22 -51.30 12.73
N THR A 35 -7.46 -51.16 13.81
CA THR A 35 -7.98 -50.68 15.12
C THR A 35 -8.61 -49.27 15.07
N SER A 36 -8.31 -48.48 14.04
CA SER A 36 -8.86 -47.14 13.84
C SER A 36 -10.17 -47.11 13.06
N LEU A 37 -10.69 -48.27 12.61
CA LEU A 37 -11.96 -48.34 11.87
C LEU A 37 -13.13 -47.88 12.75
N VAL A 38 -13.93 -46.94 12.25
CA VAL A 38 -15.09 -46.37 12.98
C VAL A 38 -16.43 -46.61 12.30
N ALA A 39 -16.46 -46.84 10.99
CA ALA A 39 -17.65 -47.26 10.27
C ALA A 39 -17.25 -47.99 8.98
N TYR A 40 -18.05 -48.98 8.57
CA TYR A 40 -17.74 -49.79 7.39
C TYR A 40 -18.99 -50.41 6.76
N TRP A 41 -19.25 -50.05 5.50
CA TRP A 41 -20.36 -50.54 4.71
C TRP A 41 -19.87 -51.35 3.52
N ARG A 42 -20.22 -52.64 3.50
CA ARG A 42 -19.90 -53.55 2.39
C ARG A 42 -20.85 -53.45 1.20
N MET A 43 -21.95 -52.70 1.32
CA MET A 43 -22.96 -52.54 0.27
C MET A 43 -23.62 -53.84 -0.26
N GLU A 44 -23.50 -54.95 0.48
CA GLU A 44 -24.02 -56.29 0.16
C GLU A 44 -25.54 -56.41 0.31
N GLY A 45 -26.28 -55.62 -0.47
CA GLY A 45 -27.75 -55.61 -0.48
C GLY A 45 -28.41 -54.91 0.70
N ASN A 46 -27.64 -54.19 1.53
CA ASN A 46 -28.14 -53.36 2.62
C ASN A 46 -27.14 -52.25 2.99
N LEU A 47 -27.59 -51.28 3.79
CA LEU A 47 -26.78 -50.20 4.36
C LEU A 47 -26.39 -50.49 5.82
N ARG A 48 -25.99 -51.73 6.11
CA ARG A 48 -25.55 -52.12 7.46
C ARG A 48 -24.10 -51.71 7.68
N ASP A 49 -23.87 -50.91 8.73
CA ASP A 49 -22.53 -50.65 9.24
C ASP A 49 -22.05 -51.88 10.02
N GLU A 50 -20.95 -52.48 9.58
CA GLU A 50 -20.39 -53.66 10.23
C GLU A 50 -19.69 -53.34 11.56
N VAL A 51 -19.39 -52.07 11.84
CA VAL A 51 -18.76 -51.65 13.11
C VAL A 51 -19.82 -51.49 14.20
N SER A 52 -20.85 -50.67 13.96
CA SER A 52 -21.95 -50.48 14.93
C SER A 52 -22.93 -51.66 14.94
N GLY A 53 -23.08 -52.34 13.81
CA GLY A 53 -24.09 -53.37 13.58
C GLY A 53 -25.45 -52.82 13.11
N ASP A 54 -25.61 -51.49 13.06
CA ASP A 54 -26.85 -50.80 12.71
C ASP A 54 -27.08 -50.76 11.19
N THR A 55 -28.34 -50.79 10.78
CA THR A 55 -28.74 -50.66 9.37
C THR A 55 -29.44 -49.33 9.16
N ALA A 56 -28.90 -48.49 8.29
CA ALA A 56 -29.48 -47.17 8.03
C ALA A 56 -30.86 -47.25 7.34
N SER A 57 -31.76 -46.34 7.70
CA SER A 57 -33.13 -46.25 7.17
C SER A 57 -33.23 -45.37 5.93
N ALA A 58 -32.33 -45.54 4.96
CA ALA A 58 -32.34 -44.79 3.70
C ALA A 58 -32.81 -45.67 2.52
N GLU A 59 -33.52 -45.08 1.57
CA GLU A 59 -33.87 -45.77 0.31
C GLU A 59 -32.61 -45.91 -0.56
N ALA A 60 -32.24 -47.15 -0.88
CA ALA A 60 -31.06 -47.46 -1.66
C ALA A 60 -31.35 -48.58 -2.66
N HIS A 61 -30.81 -48.45 -3.87
CA HIS A 61 -30.92 -49.45 -4.91
C HIS A 61 -29.62 -50.26 -5.00
N PHE A 62 -29.72 -51.58 -4.88
CA PHE A 62 -28.58 -52.48 -4.95
C PHE A 62 -28.61 -53.29 -6.25
N ALA A 63 -27.52 -53.25 -7.02
CA ALA A 63 -27.32 -54.04 -8.23
C ALA A 63 -26.55 -55.33 -7.93
N ALA A 64 -26.76 -56.38 -8.74
CA ALA A 64 -26.02 -57.63 -8.60
C ALA A 64 -24.66 -57.57 -9.32
N SER A 65 -23.62 -58.08 -8.68
CA SER A 65 -22.26 -58.21 -9.23
C SER A 65 -21.65 -59.59 -8.97
N PRO A 66 -20.63 -60.00 -9.76
CA PRO A 66 -19.84 -61.19 -9.49
C PRO A 66 -19.23 -61.26 -8.08
N SER A 67 -19.03 -60.13 -7.39
CA SER A 67 -18.45 -60.03 -6.05
C SER A 67 -19.47 -59.87 -4.91
N GLY A 68 -20.75 -59.63 -5.21
CA GLY A 68 -21.73 -59.26 -4.19
C GLY A 68 -22.85 -58.33 -4.68
N GLY A 69 -23.66 -57.80 -3.75
CA GLY A 69 -24.53 -56.66 -3.98
C GLY A 69 -23.73 -55.35 -3.97
N ILE A 70 -24.02 -54.41 -4.88
CA ILE A 70 -23.35 -53.11 -4.97
C ILE A 70 -24.39 -51.98 -4.86
N LEU A 71 -24.04 -50.87 -4.21
CA LEU A 71 -24.88 -49.68 -4.22
C LEU A 71 -24.83 -48.99 -5.59
N ALA A 72 -25.95 -48.94 -6.31
CA ALA A 72 -26.06 -48.31 -7.62
C ALA A 72 -26.81 -46.97 -7.52
N LEU A 73 -26.18 -45.91 -8.02
CA LEU A 73 -26.65 -44.53 -7.95
C LEU A 73 -26.97 -44.03 -9.37
N ASP A 74 -28.18 -43.52 -9.54
CA ASP A 74 -28.74 -43.14 -10.86
C ASP A 74 -28.52 -41.66 -11.22
N GLY A 75 -27.80 -40.92 -10.38
CA GLY A 75 -27.55 -39.48 -10.54
C GLY A 75 -28.75 -38.56 -10.24
N THR A 76 -29.89 -39.12 -9.82
CA THR A 76 -31.11 -38.37 -9.48
C THR A 76 -31.54 -38.53 -8.02
N SER A 77 -31.17 -39.64 -7.39
CA SER A 77 -31.56 -39.98 -6.02
C SER A 77 -30.34 -40.34 -5.17
N PRO A 78 -29.76 -39.39 -4.41
CA PRO A 78 -28.62 -39.69 -3.53
C PRO A 78 -29.08 -40.44 -2.27
N VAL A 79 -28.18 -41.23 -1.69
CA VAL A 79 -28.41 -41.88 -0.40
C VAL A 79 -27.91 -40.95 0.71
N VAL A 80 -28.80 -40.58 1.64
CA VAL A 80 -28.48 -39.68 2.76
C VAL A 80 -28.58 -40.44 4.07
N LEU A 81 -27.47 -40.48 4.82
CA LEU A 81 -27.39 -41.06 6.15
C LEU A 81 -27.30 -39.92 7.18
N GLU A 82 -28.40 -39.68 7.90
CA GLU A 82 -28.52 -38.57 8.85
C GLU A 82 -27.65 -38.77 10.11
N ASP A 83 -27.61 -39.98 10.65
CA ASP A 83 -26.89 -40.31 11.89
C ASP A 83 -25.41 -40.69 11.62
N ALA A 84 -24.59 -39.70 11.24
CA ALA A 84 -23.19 -39.90 10.83
C ALA A 84 -22.15 -39.23 11.77
N ASP A 85 -22.53 -38.91 13.02
CA ASP A 85 -21.69 -38.19 14.00
C ASP A 85 -20.41 -38.93 14.39
N VAL A 86 -20.42 -40.26 14.33
CA VAL A 86 -19.25 -41.11 14.63
C VAL A 86 -18.06 -40.81 13.70
N LEU A 87 -18.31 -40.19 12.54
CA LEU A 87 -17.30 -39.82 11.56
C LEU A 87 -16.66 -38.44 11.83
N ASP A 88 -17.11 -37.70 12.84
CA ASP A 88 -16.57 -36.36 13.19
C ASP A 88 -15.29 -36.45 14.05
N THR A 89 -14.27 -37.10 13.49
CA THR A 89 -13.00 -37.35 14.17
C THR A 89 -11.98 -36.22 13.92
N ALA A 90 -11.00 -36.04 14.82
CA ALA A 90 -9.97 -35.02 14.67
C ALA A 90 -9.00 -35.33 13.50
N GLU A 91 -8.75 -36.61 13.25
CA GLU A 91 -8.11 -37.12 12.04
C GLU A 91 -9.03 -38.15 11.39
N SER A 92 -9.07 -38.22 10.07
CA SER A 92 -10.00 -39.10 9.36
C SER A 92 -9.37 -39.72 8.11
N THR A 93 -9.75 -40.95 7.79
CA THR A 93 -9.57 -41.52 6.45
C THR A 93 -10.90 -42.02 5.93
N VAL A 94 -11.29 -41.64 4.71
CA VAL A 94 -12.41 -42.22 3.96
C VAL A 94 -11.85 -43.05 2.82
N SER A 95 -12.29 -44.30 2.67
CA SER A 95 -11.76 -45.26 1.69
C SER A 95 -12.90 -46.05 1.09
N PHE A 96 -13.00 -46.13 -0.23
CA PHE A 96 -14.10 -46.85 -0.90
C PHE A 96 -13.72 -47.30 -2.31
N LEU A 97 -14.48 -48.25 -2.83
CA LEU A 97 -14.44 -48.66 -4.23
C LEU A 97 -15.54 -47.92 -4.99
N PHE A 98 -15.23 -47.45 -6.20
CA PHE A 98 -16.22 -46.87 -7.08
C PHE A 98 -15.99 -47.23 -8.54
N ARG A 99 -17.06 -47.22 -9.33
CA ARG A 99 -16.98 -47.15 -10.79
C ARG A 99 -18.03 -46.21 -11.34
N LEU A 100 -17.70 -45.53 -12.43
CA LEU A 100 -18.63 -44.65 -13.13
C LEU A 100 -19.47 -45.47 -14.11
N THR A 101 -20.76 -45.19 -14.21
CA THR A 101 -21.68 -45.90 -15.12
C THR A 101 -22.23 -45.01 -16.23
N GLY A 102 -21.97 -43.70 -16.17
CA GLY A 102 -22.32 -42.74 -17.20
C GLY A 102 -21.88 -41.31 -16.87
N PRO A 103 -22.11 -40.34 -17.78
CA PRO A 103 -21.74 -38.95 -17.58
C PRO A 103 -22.65 -38.28 -16.52
N GLY A 104 -22.07 -37.81 -15.41
CA GLY A 104 -22.80 -37.07 -14.37
C GLY A 104 -23.03 -35.59 -14.73
N GLU A 105 -23.86 -34.89 -13.95
CA GLU A 105 -24.02 -33.44 -14.07
C GLU A 105 -22.88 -32.69 -13.35
N GLY A 106 -22.31 -31.66 -14.00
CA GLY A 106 -21.25 -30.84 -13.39
C GLY A 106 -20.02 -31.66 -13.01
N ASN A 107 -19.54 -31.50 -11.77
CA ASN A 107 -18.48 -32.34 -11.19
C ASN A 107 -19.08 -33.35 -10.21
N PRO A 108 -19.50 -34.54 -10.67
CA PRO A 108 -20.29 -35.48 -9.87
C PRO A 108 -19.65 -35.81 -8.51
N GLY A 109 -20.45 -35.70 -7.45
CA GLY A 109 -20.06 -36.03 -6.07
C GLY A 109 -20.21 -37.52 -5.77
N LEU A 110 -19.14 -38.16 -5.29
CA LEU A 110 -19.13 -39.58 -4.94
C LEU A 110 -19.55 -39.81 -3.49
N VAL A 111 -18.85 -39.14 -2.56
CA VAL A 111 -19.07 -39.24 -1.11
C VAL A 111 -18.86 -37.86 -0.49
N ALA A 112 -19.82 -37.38 0.30
CA ALA A 112 -19.75 -36.08 0.95
C ALA A 112 -20.30 -36.12 2.38
N LYS A 113 -19.62 -35.46 3.33
CA LYS A 113 -20.17 -35.21 4.67
C LYS A 113 -20.58 -33.73 4.75
N ARG A 114 -21.82 -33.45 4.37
CA ARG A 114 -22.30 -32.12 3.99
C ARG A 114 -23.82 -32.00 4.06
N ASN A 115 -24.33 -30.82 4.40
CA ASN A 115 -25.71 -30.39 4.12
C ASN A 115 -25.75 -29.26 3.06
N ASN A 116 -26.92 -28.71 2.77
CA ASN A 116 -27.06 -27.69 1.71
C ASN A 116 -26.27 -26.40 1.97
N GLU A 117 -25.82 -26.14 3.20
CA GLU A 117 -25.12 -24.91 3.60
C GLU A 117 -23.64 -25.13 3.93
N LYS A 118 -23.31 -26.20 4.66
CA LYS A 118 -22.04 -26.43 5.35
C LYS A 118 -21.39 -27.72 4.91
N THR A 119 -20.07 -27.70 4.74
CA THR A 119 -19.29 -28.84 4.24
C THR A 119 -18.15 -29.18 5.19
N ARG A 120 -18.07 -30.45 5.59
CA ARG A 120 -16.86 -30.99 6.20
C ARG A 120 -15.88 -31.45 5.13
N PHE A 121 -16.36 -32.27 4.19
CA PHE A 121 -15.68 -32.61 2.95
C PHE A 121 -16.68 -33.08 1.88
N SER A 122 -16.32 -32.98 0.61
CA SER A 122 -16.97 -33.68 -0.51
C SER A 122 -15.94 -34.11 -1.55
N LEU A 123 -16.11 -35.31 -2.10
CA LEU A 123 -15.20 -35.94 -3.07
C LEU A 123 -15.86 -36.02 -4.44
N HIS A 124 -15.16 -35.58 -5.48
CA HIS A 124 -15.72 -35.40 -6.81
C HIS A 124 -14.85 -36.00 -7.90
N VAL A 125 -15.47 -36.34 -9.03
CA VAL A 125 -14.77 -36.54 -10.31
C VAL A 125 -15.02 -35.33 -11.19
N ALA A 126 -13.97 -34.77 -11.80
CA ALA A 126 -14.12 -33.66 -12.74
C ALA A 126 -14.95 -34.08 -13.97
N ALA A 127 -15.72 -33.14 -14.53
CA ALA A 127 -16.49 -33.35 -15.75
C ALA A 127 -15.64 -33.89 -16.92
N ASP A 128 -14.37 -33.47 -17.01
CA ASP A 128 -13.41 -33.90 -18.03
C ASP A 128 -12.82 -35.30 -17.81
N ARG A 129 -13.18 -35.97 -16.71
CA ARG A 129 -12.67 -37.27 -16.24
C ARG A 129 -11.15 -37.32 -16.04
N ARG A 130 -10.48 -36.17 -15.95
CA ARG A 130 -9.01 -36.07 -15.86
C ARG A 130 -8.52 -35.67 -14.48
N ARG A 131 -9.42 -35.42 -13.53
CA ARG A 131 -9.06 -35.03 -12.16
C ARG A 131 -10.08 -35.57 -11.18
N LEU A 132 -9.61 -35.84 -9.97
CA LEU A 132 -10.44 -36.02 -8.79
C LEU A 132 -10.33 -34.75 -7.93
N ALA A 133 -11.39 -34.41 -7.22
CA ALA A 133 -11.44 -33.22 -6.36
C ALA A 133 -11.83 -33.57 -4.94
N MET A 134 -11.30 -32.78 -4.01
CA MET A 134 -11.80 -32.68 -2.64
C MET A 134 -12.17 -31.23 -2.34
N TRP A 135 -13.37 -30.98 -1.86
CA TRP A 135 -13.80 -29.68 -1.36
C TRP A 135 -14.02 -29.75 0.15
N ASN A 136 -13.44 -28.83 0.91
CA ASN A 136 -13.58 -28.75 2.37
C ASN A 136 -14.53 -27.63 2.84
N GLY A 137 -15.39 -27.10 1.96
CA GLY A 137 -16.26 -25.95 2.24
C GLY A 137 -15.62 -24.59 1.99
N THR A 138 -14.30 -24.46 2.03
CA THR A 138 -13.58 -23.18 1.81
C THR A 138 -12.74 -23.16 0.53
N GLY A 139 -12.32 -24.32 0.03
CA GLY A 139 -11.60 -24.42 -1.23
C GLY A 139 -11.59 -25.83 -1.80
N VAL A 140 -11.48 -25.92 -3.13
CA VAL A 140 -11.35 -27.19 -3.86
C VAL A 140 -9.87 -27.48 -4.12
N ARG A 141 -9.49 -28.75 -4.07
CA ARG A 141 -8.17 -29.25 -4.42
C ARG A 141 -8.30 -30.36 -5.44
N TRP A 142 -7.51 -30.30 -6.49
CA TRP A 142 -7.55 -31.25 -7.60
C TRP A 142 -6.30 -32.11 -7.65
N THR A 143 -6.47 -33.36 -8.07
CA THR A 143 -5.34 -34.24 -8.38
C THR A 143 -4.66 -33.80 -9.68
N VAL A 144 -3.34 -33.95 -9.76
CA VAL A 144 -2.56 -33.91 -11.00
C VAL A 144 -2.41 -35.34 -11.51
N LEU A 145 -3.27 -35.74 -12.45
CA LEU A 145 -3.18 -37.06 -13.09
C LEU A 145 -2.14 -37.06 -14.23
N PRO A 146 -1.59 -38.23 -14.61
CA PRO A 146 -0.79 -38.40 -15.82
C PRO A 146 -1.53 -37.87 -17.06
N GLU A 147 -0.81 -37.26 -18.01
CA GLU A 147 -1.38 -36.55 -19.17
C GLU A 147 -2.36 -37.39 -20.00
N ASN A 148 -2.13 -38.71 -20.05
CA ASN A 148 -2.93 -39.66 -20.81
C ASN A 148 -3.94 -40.45 -19.97
N MET A 149 -4.03 -40.20 -18.66
CA MET A 149 -4.96 -40.91 -17.77
C MET A 149 -6.34 -40.26 -17.77
N ARG A 150 -7.38 -41.10 -17.74
CA ARG A 150 -8.77 -40.72 -17.48
C ARG A 150 -9.42 -41.72 -16.54
N ILE A 151 -10.36 -41.26 -15.73
CA ILE A 151 -11.25 -42.15 -14.99
C ILE A 151 -12.26 -42.73 -15.99
N GLU A 152 -12.08 -44.01 -16.31
CA GLU A 152 -12.87 -44.78 -17.27
C GLU A 152 -14.22 -45.22 -16.71
N ASP A 153 -15.27 -45.14 -17.53
CA ASP A 153 -16.58 -45.72 -17.20
C ASP A 153 -16.49 -47.25 -17.20
N GLY A 154 -17.17 -47.89 -16.25
CA GLY A 154 -17.22 -49.35 -16.08
C GLY A 154 -16.03 -49.98 -15.34
N ARG A 155 -14.92 -49.24 -15.16
CA ARG A 155 -13.74 -49.70 -14.40
C ARG A 155 -13.89 -49.39 -12.91
N TRP A 156 -13.56 -50.38 -12.07
CA TRP A 156 -13.44 -50.19 -10.63
C TRP A 156 -12.13 -49.50 -10.24
N TYR A 157 -12.26 -48.54 -9.34
CA TYR A 157 -11.18 -47.78 -8.72
C TYR A 157 -11.30 -47.88 -7.22
N HIS A 158 -10.16 -47.90 -6.54
CA HIS A 158 -10.10 -47.61 -5.10
C HIS A 158 -9.74 -46.14 -4.90
N LEU A 159 -10.50 -45.43 -4.06
CA LEU A 159 -10.19 -44.07 -3.65
C LEU A 159 -10.08 -44.01 -2.14
N ALA A 160 -8.95 -43.50 -1.64
CA ALA A 160 -8.81 -43.15 -0.24
C ALA A 160 -8.37 -41.69 -0.08
N VAL A 161 -8.96 -40.99 0.90
CA VAL A 161 -8.56 -39.63 1.29
C VAL A 161 -8.36 -39.61 2.80
N THR A 162 -7.15 -39.25 3.21
CA THR A 162 -6.73 -39.13 4.61
C THR A 162 -6.67 -37.65 4.97
N SER A 163 -6.95 -37.25 6.21
CA SER A 163 -6.88 -35.87 6.70
C SER A 163 -6.42 -35.87 8.15
N GLY A 164 -5.36 -35.11 8.47
CA GLY A 164 -4.90 -34.90 9.85
C GLY A 164 -3.43 -35.26 10.16
N GLY A 165 -2.64 -35.71 9.17
CA GLY A 165 -1.21 -35.99 9.35
C GLY A 165 -0.30 -34.76 9.19
N PRO A 166 1.05 -34.90 9.31
CA PRO A 166 2.01 -33.80 9.17
C PRO A 166 1.94 -33.02 7.85
N SER A 167 1.33 -33.61 6.82
CA SER A 167 1.15 -33.07 5.47
C SER A 167 -0.27 -32.54 5.18
N GLY A 168 -1.19 -32.56 6.15
CA GLY A 168 -2.60 -32.21 5.94
C GLY A 168 -3.44 -33.42 5.47
N PHE A 169 -4.02 -33.36 4.26
CA PHE A 169 -4.72 -34.47 3.61
C PHE A 169 -3.88 -35.12 2.50
N ALA A 170 -4.09 -36.43 2.24
CA ALA A 170 -3.49 -37.16 1.12
C ALA A 170 -4.54 -38.00 0.38
N LEU A 171 -4.49 -38.01 -0.94
CA LEU A 171 -5.40 -38.76 -1.81
C LEU A 171 -4.65 -39.92 -2.48
N TYR A 172 -5.28 -41.09 -2.50
CA TYR A 172 -4.76 -42.31 -3.09
C TYR A 172 -5.75 -42.84 -4.11
N LEU A 173 -5.31 -43.04 -5.35
CA LEU A 173 -6.08 -43.68 -6.41
C LEU A 173 -5.47 -45.04 -6.70
N ASP A 174 -6.27 -46.09 -6.59
CA ASP A 174 -5.82 -47.49 -6.60
C ASP A 174 -4.62 -47.68 -5.67
N GLY A 175 -4.67 -47.07 -4.47
CA GLY A 175 -3.62 -47.15 -3.46
C GLY A 175 -2.32 -46.40 -3.79
N ALA A 176 -2.19 -45.82 -5.00
CA ALA A 176 -1.05 -45.00 -5.38
C ALA A 176 -1.25 -43.55 -4.89
N PRO A 177 -0.27 -42.94 -4.21
CA PRO A 177 -0.40 -41.58 -3.71
C PRO A 177 -0.42 -40.57 -4.87
N CYS A 178 -1.50 -39.81 -4.99
CA CYS A 178 -1.66 -38.79 -6.03
C CYS A 178 -0.95 -37.49 -5.65
N LEU A 179 -0.48 -36.76 -6.67
CA LEU A 179 -0.07 -35.37 -6.49
C LEU A 179 -1.32 -34.48 -6.48
N MET A 180 -1.39 -33.52 -5.56
CA MET A 180 -2.48 -32.54 -5.43
C MET A 180 -1.98 -31.15 -5.79
N ASP A 181 -2.83 -30.29 -6.31
CA ASP A 181 -2.52 -28.89 -6.70
C ASP A 181 -2.48 -27.89 -5.53
N GLY A 182 -2.39 -28.36 -4.28
CA GLY A 182 -2.25 -27.52 -3.09
C GLY A 182 -2.42 -28.29 -1.77
N PHE A 183 -2.32 -27.56 -0.65
CA PHE A 183 -2.47 -28.11 0.71
C PHE A 183 -3.85 -27.80 1.32
N GLY A 184 -4.23 -28.54 2.37
CA GLY A 184 -5.41 -28.30 3.20
C GLY A 184 -5.72 -29.45 4.17
N SER A 185 -6.90 -29.42 4.78
CA SER A 185 -7.49 -30.51 5.57
C SER A 185 -9.02 -30.55 5.37
N PHE A 186 -9.69 -31.60 5.85
CA PHE A 186 -11.13 -31.54 6.08
C PHE A 186 -11.45 -30.38 7.03
N ASN A 187 -12.64 -29.79 6.89
CA ASN A 187 -13.07 -28.71 7.77
C ASN A 187 -13.56 -29.32 9.10
N LEU A 188 -12.61 -29.52 10.01
CA LEU A 188 -12.84 -30.19 11.29
C LEU A 188 -13.78 -29.43 12.23
N LEU A 189 -14.02 -28.14 11.96
CA LEU A 189 -14.95 -27.28 12.70
C LEU A 189 -16.42 -27.62 12.40
N GLU A 190 -16.72 -28.12 11.19
CA GLU A 190 -18.07 -28.52 10.82
C GLU A 190 -18.34 -29.97 11.23
N ARG A 191 -19.32 -30.15 12.12
CA ARG A 191 -19.72 -31.42 12.75
C ARG A 191 -21.22 -31.62 12.61
N GLN A 192 -21.72 -32.81 12.91
CA GLN A 192 -23.14 -33.18 12.88
C GLN A 192 -23.78 -32.97 11.51
N LEU A 193 -23.00 -33.22 10.46
CA LEU A 193 -23.44 -33.18 9.06
C LEU A 193 -23.76 -34.60 8.57
N PRO A 194 -24.79 -34.78 7.73
CA PRO A 194 -25.13 -36.09 7.17
C PRO A 194 -24.07 -36.59 6.19
N LEU A 195 -24.02 -37.90 5.98
CA LEU A 195 -23.21 -38.55 4.95
C LEU A 195 -24.08 -38.76 3.69
N VAL A 196 -23.67 -38.16 2.59
CA VAL A 196 -24.33 -38.19 1.29
C VAL A 196 -23.50 -39.04 0.33
N LEU A 197 -24.15 -40.02 -0.30
CA LEU A 197 -23.55 -40.89 -1.31
C LEU A 197 -24.19 -40.62 -2.67
N GLY A 198 -23.37 -40.41 -3.70
CA GLY A 198 -23.82 -40.22 -5.08
C GLY A 198 -24.28 -38.82 -5.47
N ALA A 199 -24.06 -37.81 -4.62
CA ALA A 199 -24.21 -36.40 -4.97
C ALA A 199 -23.29 -35.53 -4.10
N ALA A 200 -23.14 -34.26 -4.47
CA ALA A 200 -22.43 -33.30 -3.63
C ALA A 200 -23.26 -32.83 -2.42
N GLN A 201 -24.59 -32.83 -2.54
CA GLN A 201 -25.53 -32.33 -1.54
C GLN A 201 -26.81 -33.18 -1.46
N PRO A 202 -27.54 -33.15 -0.32
CA PRO A 202 -28.81 -33.87 -0.15
C PRO A 202 -29.89 -33.54 -1.19
N ASP A 203 -29.87 -32.34 -1.78
CA ASP A 203 -30.81 -31.90 -2.82
C ASP A 203 -30.44 -32.38 -4.24
N ASN A 204 -29.51 -33.33 -4.35
CA ASN A 204 -29.00 -33.92 -5.59
C ASN A 204 -28.22 -32.96 -6.49
N MET A 205 -27.66 -31.87 -5.96
CA MET A 205 -26.68 -31.10 -6.75
C MET A 205 -25.44 -31.94 -7.07
N GLU A 206 -25.02 -31.91 -8.35
CA GLU A 206 -23.90 -32.67 -8.91
C GLU A 206 -24.04 -34.19 -8.68
N GLY A 207 -25.21 -34.75 -9.03
CA GLY A 207 -25.50 -36.18 -8.94
C GLY A 207 -24.57 -37.05 -9.80
N ALA A 208 -24.15 -38.20 -9.24
CA ALA A 208 -23.22 -39.13 -9.87
C ALA A 208 -23.91 -40.39 -10.38
N LEU A 209 -23.78 -40.66 -11.69
CA LEU A 209 -24.02 -41.98 -12.28
C LEU A 209 -22.85 -42.89 -11.96
N CYS A 210 -22.93 -43.56 -10.82
CA CYS A 210 -21.85 -44.40 -10.31
C CYS A 210 -22.36 -45.57 -9.48
N GLU A 211 -21.45 -46.48 -9.22
CA GLU A 211 -21.65 -47.58 -8.28
C GLU A 211 -20.57 -47.50 -7.21
N LEU A 212 -20.97 -47.73 -5.95
CA LEU A 212 -20.11 -47.69 -4.78
C LEU A 212 -20.10 -49.02 -4.05
N ASP A 213 -18.93 -49.42 -3.58
CA ASP A 213 -18.72 -50.64 -2.81
C ASP A 213 -17.66 -50.40 -1.72
N GLU A 214 -17.67 -51.22 -0.66
CA GLU A 214 -16.59 -51.29 0.33
C GLU A 214 -16.19 -49.94 0.99
N LEU A 215 -17.17 -49.14 1.44
CA LEU A 215 -16.98 -47.82 2.06
C LEU A 215 -16.57 -47.91 3.54
N ALA A 216 -15.35 -47.50 3.86
CA ALA A 216 -14.76 -47.54 5.20
C ALA A 216 -14.30 -46.16 5.67
N PHE A 217 -14.48 -45.90 6.97
CA PHE A 217 -14.01 -44.70 7.65
C PHE A 217 -13.11 -45.05 8.85
N PHE A 218 -12.03 -44.30 9.00
CA PHE A 218 -11.05 -44.47 10.08
C PHE A 218 -10.86 -43.18 10.87
N ASN A 219 -10.62 -43.26 12.17
CA ASN A 219 -10.36 -42.12 13.06
C ASN A 219 -8.89 -41.67 13.12
N ARG A 220 -8.11 -42.01 12.08
CA ARG A 220 -6.72 -41.57 11.91
C ARG A 220 -6.41 -41.35 10.44
N ALA A 221 -5.35 -40.62 10.14
CA ALA A 221 -4.75 -40.62 8.80
C ALA A 221 -4.03 -41.96 8.56
N LEU A 222 -4.54 -42.80 7.66
CA LEU A 222 -3.87 -44.06 7.31
C LEU A 222 -2.58 -43.78 6.54
N PRO A 223 -1.46 -44.42 6.90
CA PRO A 223 -0.22 -44.18 6.18
C PRO A 223 -0.22 -44.94 4.83
N PRO A 224 0.58 -44.50 3.84
CA PRO A 224 0.56 -45.03 2.47
C PRO A 224 0.67 -46.55 2.39
N GLU A 225 1.48 -47.18 3.24
CA GLU A 225 1.70 -48.61 3.28
C GLU A 225 0.46 -49.43 3.67
N ILE A 226 -0.41 -48.87 4.52
CA ILE A 226 -1.66 -49.53 4.92
C ILE A 226 -2.69 -49.40 3.79
N VAL A 227 -2.81 -48.21 3.20
CA VAL A 227 -3.68 -48.00 2.03
C VAL A 227 -3.27 -48.93 0.88
N ALA A 228 -1.96 -49.04 0.64
CA ALA A 228 -1.38 -49.93 -0.36
C ALA A 228 -1.72 -51.41 -0.07
N ALA A 229 -1.67 -51.85 1.19
CA ALA A 229 -2.04 -53.22 1.59
C ALA A 229 -3.55 -53.50 1.39
N HIS A 230 -4.43 -52.53 1.64
CA HIS A 230 -5.85 -52.66 1.35
C HIS A 230 -6.10 -52.90 -0.15
N VAL A 231 -5.41 -52.14 -1.01
CA VAL A 231 -5.53 -52.27 -2.46
C VAL A 231 -4.97 -53.59 -3.00
N ASP A 232 -3.87 -54.08 -2.42
CA ASP A 232 -3.35 -55.39 -2.78
C ASP A 232 -4.34 -56.51 -2.43
N ALA A 233 -5.04 -56.39 -1.29
CA ALA A 233 -6.02 -57.38 -0.85
C ALA A 233 -7.25 -57.47 -1.76
N VAL A 234 -7.67 -56.36 -2.38
CA VAL A 234 -8.78 -56.33 -3.36
C VAL A 234 -8.35 -56.79 -4.76
N GLY A 235 -7.06 -57.00 -4.99
CA GLY A 235 -6.50 -57.55 -6.24
C GLY A 235 -5.99 -56.50 -7.24
N LEU A 236 -5.76 -55.27 -6.81
CA LEU A 236 -5.34 -54.14 -7.68
C LEU A 236 -3.83 -53.84 -7.60
N ARG A 237 -3.01 -54.81 -7.20
CA ARG A 237 -1.57 -54.63 -6.96
C ARG A 237 -0.79 -54.13 -8.18
N GLU A 238 -1.02 -54.74 -9.34
CA GLU A 238 -0.30 -54.38 -10.57
C GLU A 238 -0.67 -52.97 -11.03
N GLN A 239 -1.95 -52.59 -10.92
CA GLN A 239 -2.44 -51.25 -11.21
C GLN A 239 -1.83 -50.22 -10.27
N ARG A 240 -1.79 -50.50 -8.97
CA ARG A 240 -1.15 -49.65 -7.96
C ARG A 240 0.32 -49.43 -8.30
N GLU A 241 1.07 -50.51 -8.58
CA GLU A 241 2.51 -50.43 -8.88
C GLU A 241 2.77 -49.59 -10.15
N ALA A 242 1.96 -49.77 -11.21
CA ALA A 242 2.05 -48.96 -12.43
C ALA A 242 1.73 -47.47 -12.17
N LEU A 243 0.62 -47.17 -11.49
CA LEU A 243 0.24 -45.80 -11.14
C LEU A 243 1.25 -45.12 -10.21
N THR A 244 1.85 -45.88 -9.29
CA THR A 244 2.89 -45.36 -8.38
C THR A 244 4.11 -44.89 -9.16
N VAL A 245 4.52 -45.60 -10.22
CA VAL A 245 5.63 -45.18 -11.09
C VAL A 245 5.28 -43.88 -11.82
N GLU A 246 4.08 -43.78 -12.39
CA GLU A 246 3.64 -42.58 -13.11
C GLU A 246 3.52 -41.35 -12.18
N PHE A 247 2.86 -41.48 -11.02
CA PHE A 247 2.76 -40.40 -10.04
C PHE A 247 4.11 -40.02 -9.44
N SER A 248 5.03 -40.96 -9.25
CA SER A 248 6.40 -40.67 -8.79
C SER A 248 7.16 -39.85 -9.84
N ALA A 249 7.04 -40.19 -11.12
CA ALA A 249 7.65 -39.41 -12.21
C ALA A 249 7.09 -37.99 -12.28
N ILE A 250 5.76 -37.82 -12.14
CA ILE A 250 5.10 -36.50 -12.09
C ILE A 250 5.58 -35.71 -10.88
N LYS A 251 5.67 -36.33 -9.71
CA LYS A 251 6.17 -35.69 -8.48
C LYS A 251 7.62 -35.25 -8.62
N GLU A 252 8.50 -36.08 -9.19
CA GLU A 252 9.89 -35.72 -9.46
C GLU A 252 9.99 -34.56 -10.46
N GLN A 253 9.22 -34.59 -11.54
CA GLN A 253 9.17 -33.50 -12.51
C GLN A 253 8.66 -32.20 -11.86
N HIS A 254 7.62 -32.28 -11.05
CA HIS A 254 7.08 -31.14 -10.32
C HIS A 254 8.13 -30.54 -9.36
N LEU A 255 8.82 -31.39 -8.59
CA LEU A 255 9.88 -30.95 -7.69
C LEU A 255 11.05 -30.31 -8.44
N ARG A 256 11.47 -30.90 -9.57
CA ARG A 256 12.52 -30.31 -10.43
C ARG A 256 12.11 -28.93 -10.94
N THR A 257 10.90 -28.80 -11.48
CA THR A 257 10.37 -27.50 -11.95
C THR A 257 10.33 -26.47 -10.81
N GLN A 258 9.91 -26.86 -9.60
CA GLN A 258 9.91 -25.98 -8.43
C GLN A 258 11.33 -25.56 -8.03
N GLN A 259 12.30 -26.49 -8.02
CA GLN A 259 13.69 -26.22 -7.71
C GLN A 259 14.35 -25.30 -8.75
N GLU A 260 14.10 -25.53 -10.04
CA GLU A 260 14.57 -24.68 -11.14
C GLU A 260 14.00 -23.26 -11.04
N ALA A 261 12.70 -23.13 -10.76
CA ALA A 261 12.06 -21.84 -10.55
C ALA A 261 12.62 -21.11 -9.31
N ALA A 262 12.89 -21.83 -8.22
CA ALA A 262 13.53 -21.26 -7.03
C ALA A 262 14.97 -20.79 -7.32
N ALA A 263 15.76 -21.59 -8.03
CA ALA A 263 17.12 -21.24 -8.41
C ALA A 263 17.17 -20.01 -9.33
N GLU A 264 16.24 -19.90 -10.28
CA GLU A 264 16.14 -18.72 -11.14
C GLU A 264 15.73 -17.48 -10.35
N ARG A 265 14.78 -17.58 -9.41
CA ARG A 265 14.44 -16.48 -8.50
C ARG A 265 15.65 -16.05 -7.68
N ASP A 266 16.41 -16.98 -7.12
CA ASP A 266 17.62 -16.66 -6.37
C ASP A 266 18.66 -15.95 -7.24
N ARG A 267 18.86 -16.41 -8.49
CA ARG A 267 19.75 -15.77 -9.45
C ARG A 267 19.33 -14.34 -9.77
N LEU A 268 18.05 -14.10 -10.04
CA LEU A 268 17.51 -12.76 -10.31
C LEU A 268 17.60 -11.85 -9.09
N ARG A 269 17.31 -12.37 -7.89
CA ARG A 269 17.48 -11.62 -6.63
C ARG A 269 18.94 -11.20 -6.44
N GLN A 270 19.89 -12.10 -6.69
CA GLN A 270 21.32 -11.76 -6.61
C GLN A 270 21.75 -10.74 -7.67
N ALA A 271 21.17 -10.79 -8.88
CA ALA A 271 21.42 -9.78 -9.91
C ALA A 271 20.91 -8.40 -9.50
N LEU A 272 19.69 -8.30 -8.95
CA LEU A 272 19.13 -7.06 -8.43
C LEU A 272 19.90 -6.53 -7.23
N LEU A 273 20.29 -7.43 -6.31
CA LEU A 273 21.12 -7.09 -5.17
C LEU A 273 22.43 -6.50 -5.67
N SER A 274 23.18 -7.22 -6.51
CA SER A 274 24.50 -6.84 -7.02
C SER A 274 24.52 -5.72 -8.07
N ALA A 275 23.37 -5.13 -8.43
CA ALA A 275 23.29 -4.08 -9.43
C ALA A 275 24.24 -2.90 -9.12
N PRO A 276 25.07 -2.45 -10.08
CA PRO A 276 26.08 -1.42 -9.83
C PRO A 276 25.47 -0.05 -9.52
N ASN A 277 24.40 0.30 -10.23
CA ASN A 277 23.68 1.57 -10.07
C ASN A 277 22.85 1.67 -8.78
N LEU A 278 22.79 0.61 -7.97
CA LEU A 278 22.04 0.59 -6.71
C LEU A 278 22.61 1.59 -5.69
N LEU A 279 23.94 1.71 -5.64
CA LEU A 279 24.66 2.58 -4.70
C LEU A 279 25.26 3.82 -5.40
N GLU A 280 24.95 4.04 -6.67
CA GLU A 280 25.38 5.23 -7.40
C GLU A 280 24.44 6.39 -7.12
N ARG A 281 24.95 7.62 -7.18
CA ARG A 281 24.14 8.84 -7.07
C ARG A 281 23.10 8.89 -8.19
N GLY A 282 23.50 8.59 -9.42
CA GLY A 282 22.63 8.68 -10.60
C GLY A 282 22.10 10.10 -10.86
N GLU A 283 21.17 10.21 -11.80
CA GLU A 283 20.50 11.46 -12.17
C GLU A 283 18.99 11.34 -11.90
N ALA A 284 18.30 12.49 -11.85
CA ALA A 284 16.85 12.52 -11.77
C ALA A 284 16.24 11.86 -13.03
N ARG A 285 15.14 11.12 -12.85
CA ARG A 285 14.49 10.43 -13.97
C ARG A 285 13.80 11.43 -14.90
N ILE A 286 14.09 11.32 -16.20
CA ILE A 286 13.35 12.01 -17.26
C ILE A 286 12.43 11.00 -17.93
N TYR A 287 11.13 11.27 -17.90
CA TYR A 287 10.07 10.41 -18.43
C TYR A 287 9.81 10.77 -19.90
N ARG A 288 9.74 9.74 -20.76
CA ARG A 288 9.56 9.83 -22.21
C ARG A 288 8.77 8.60 -22.71
N GLY A 289 8.08 8.73 -23.84
CA GLY A 289 7.37 7.60 -24.47
C GLY A 289 6.37 6.94 -23.51
N GLU A 290 6.43 5.61 -23.38
CA GLU A 290 5.55 4.84 -22.49
C GLU A 290 5.66 5.22 -21.00
N ASN A 291 6.78 5.79 -20.57
CA ASN A 291 6.97 6.25 -19.18
C ASN A 291 6.16 7.54 -18.87
N LEU A 292 5.45 8.12 -19.84
CA LEU A 292 4.55 9.24 -19.61
C LEU A 292 3.12 8.80 -19.27
N GLU A 293 2.75 7.54 -19.54
CA GLU A 293 1.35 7.11 -19.57
C GLU A 293 0.66 7.14 -18.20
N ALA A 294 1.38 6.81 -17.13
CA ALA A 294 0.85 6.77 -15.77
C ALA A 294 1.15 8.04 -14.95
N ILE A 295 1.84 9.03 -15.52
CA ILE A 295 2.16 10.26 -14.82
C ILE A 295 0.86 10.97 -14.44
N SER A 296 0.70 11.22 -13.14
CA SER A 296 -0.38 12.05 -12.59
C SER A 296 0.16 12.83 -11.39
N LEU A 297 0.60 14.07 -11.65
CA LEU A 297 1.20 14.97 -10.66
C LEU A 297 0.12 15.82 -9.97
N PRO A 298 -0.14 15.65 -8.65
CA PRO A 298 -1.14 16.44 -7.94
C PRO A 298 -0.66 17.85 -7.59
N LEU A 299 -1.49 18.84 -7.91
CA LEU A 299 -1.30 20.28 -7.67
C LEU A 299 -2.48 20.83 -6.84
N GLY A 300 -2.21 21.17 -5.57
CA GLY A 300 -3.17 21.79 -4.66
C GLY A 300 -2.68 21.74 -3.22
N GLY A 301 -3.09 22.66 -2.35
CA GLY A 301 -2.61 22.72 -0.95
C GLY A 301 -3.16 21.59 -0.06
N ILE A 302 -2.59 21.44 1.13
CA ILE A 302 -3.06 20.49 2.15
C ILE A 302 -4.55 20.75 2.47
N GLY A 303 -5.40 19.75 2.20
CA GLY A 303 -6.85 19.84 2.41
C GLY A 303 -7.58 20.85 1.52
N ALA A 304 -6.93 21.39 0.48
CA ALA A 304 -7.46 22.48 -0.31
C ALA A 304 -8.23 22.03 -1.57
N GLY A 305 -8.23 20.75 -1.89
CA GLY A 305 -8.59 20.23 -3.21
C GLY A 305 -7.40 20.32 -4.17
N LEU A 306 -7.50 19.67 -5.34
CA LEU A 306 -6.38 19.58 -6.27
C LEU A 306 -6.79 19.44 -7.74
N ILE A 307 -5.81 19.67 -8.61
CA ILE A 307 -5.80 19.31 -10.03
C ILE A 307 -4.62 18.37 -10.26
N GLN A 308 -4.76 17.33 -11.07
CA GLN A 308 -3.65 16.44 -11.44
C GLN A 308 -3.24 16.67 -12.90
N MET A 309 -1.94 16.92 -13.11
CA MET A 309 -1.34 17.08 -14.44
C MET A 309 -0.83 15.73 -14.95
N ASP A 310 -1.21 15.33 -16.17
CA ASP A 310 -0.76 14.05 -16.75
C ASP A 310 0.57 14.15 -17.50
N GLY A 311 1.09 13.02 -18.00
CA GLY A 311 2.29 12.97 -18.83
C GLY A 311 2.13 13.54 -20.24
N LYS A 312 0.95 14.08 -20.59
CA LYS A 312 0.68 14.81 -21.84
C LYS A 312 0.59 16.32 -21.61
N ALA A 313 0.90 16.78 -20.40
CA ALA A 313 0.78 18.15 -19.92
C ALA A 313 -0.68 18.67 -19.85
N MET A 314 -1.66 17.78 -19.67
CA MET A 314 -3.07 18.16 -19.50
C MET A 314 -3.49 18.16 -18.03
N PRO A 315 -4.31 19.13 -17.59
CA PRO A 315 -5.01 19.07 -16.30
C PRO A 315 -6.17 18.07 -16.39
N HIS A 316 -5.85 16.77 -16.32
CA HIS A 316 -6.77 15.69 -16.65
C HIS A 316 -7.74 15.29 -15.52
N ILE A 317 -7.39 15.52 -14.26
CA ILE A 317 -8.26 15.24 -13.10
C ILE A 317 -8.44 16.49 -12.25
N TRP A 318 -9.69 16.85 -11.98
CA TRP A 318 -10.09 17.97 -11.15
C TRP A 318 -10.87 17.47 -9.93
N GLN A 319 -10.36 17.84 -8.76
CA GLN A 319 -10.93 17.52 -7.45
C GLN A 319 -10.98 18.77 -6.55
N ILE A 320 -11.13 19.95 -7.18
CA ILE A 320 -11.15 21.25 -6.51
C ILE A 320 -12.42 21.48 -5.68
N HIS A 321 -13.52 20.78 -5.99
CA HIS A 321 -14.76 20.77 -5.20
C HIS A 321 -14.66 19.82 -4.00
N ASN A 322 -13.45 19.40 -3.65
CA ASN A 322 -13.17 18.42 -2.63
C ASN A 322 -13.90 17.07 -2.80
N ASN A 323 -14.29 16.76 -4.03
CA ASN A 323 -14.80 15.48 -4.48
C ASN A 323 -13.70 14.41 -4.60
N HIS A 324 -14.08 13.14 -4.58
CA HIS A 324 -13.18 12.02 -4.90
C HIS A 324 -13.24 11.62 -6.38
N ILE A 325 -14.35 11.92 -7.06
CA ILE A 325 -14.55 11.60 -8.47
C ILE A 325 -13.60 12.40 -9.34
N GLY A 326 -12.70 11.74 -10.07
CA GLY A 326 -11.87 12.44 -11.05
C GLY A 326 -12.69 12.89 -12.25
N VAL A 327 -12.81 14.20 -12.49
CA VAL A 327 -13.46 14.76 -13.68
C VAL A 327 -12.45 15.59 -14.48
N ARG A 328 -12.54 15.54 -15.81
CA ARG A 328 -11.76 16.42 -16.70
C ARG A 328 -12.60 17.65 -17.01
N VAL A 329 -12.11 18.85 -16.69
CA VAL A 329 -12.74 20.10 -17.13
C VAL A 329 -12.22 20.42 -18.53
N PRO A 330 -13.08 20.45 -19.58
CA PRO A 330 -12.65 20.74 -20.94
C PRO A 330 -12.22 22.20 -21.08
N ASP A 331 -11.60 22.54 -22.22
CA ASP A 331 -11.21 23.91 -22.57
C ASP A 331 -10.35 24.62 -21.51
N SER A 332 -9.60 23.84 -20.73
CA SER A 332 -8.67 24.29 -19.68
C SER A 332 -7.25 23.89 -20.08
N PHE A 333 -6.49 24.82 -20.67
CA PHE A 333 -5.20 24.53 -21.32
C PHE A 333 -4.36 25.80 -21.49
N PHE A 334 -3.08 25.60 -21.85
CA PHE A 334 -2.18 26.68 -22.25
C PHE A 334 -1.81 26.56 -23.73
N ALA A 335 -1.52 27.68 -24.38
CA ALA A 335 -1.11 27.71 -25.78
C ALA A 335 -0.08 28.80 -26.07
N ILE A 336 0.68 28.61 -27.15
CA ILE A 336 1.68 29.55 -27.66
C ILE A 336 1.39 29.84 -29.14
N ALA A 337 1.58 31.10 -29.54
CA ALA A 337 1.81 31.48 -30.93
C ALA A 337 3.18 32.10 -31.05
N VAL A 338 4.05 31.54 -31.90
CA VAL A 338 5.41 32.04 -32.07
C VAL A 338 5.81 32.08 -33.54
N GLY A 339 6.50 33.13 -33.95
CA GLY A 339 7.06 33.20 -35.29
C GLY A 339 7.65 34.57 -35.65
N GLN A 340 7.88 34.76 -36.95
CA GLN A 340 8.58 35.91 -37.54
C GLN A 340 7.70 36.57 -38.60
N ASP A 341 7.93 37.87 -38.86
CA ASP A 341 7.34 38.60 -39.99
C ASP A 341 5.79 38.47 -40.13
N GLY A 342 5.10 38.44 -38.99
CA GLY A 342 3.63 38.35 -38.92
C GLY A 342 3.04 36.95 -39.15
N LYS A 343 3.86 35.92 -39.39
CA LYS A 343 3.43 34.51 -39.44
C LYS A 343 3.79 33.83 -38.14
N ARG A 344 2.79 33.38 -37.38
CA ARG A 344 2.97 32.63 -36.13
C ARG A 344 2.44 31.21 -36.27
N ILE A 345 3.19 30.25 -35.73
CA ILE A 345 2.75 28.87 -35.56
C ILE A 345 2.08 28.80 -34.19
N VAL A 346 0.87 28.22 -34.16
CA VAL A 346 0.07 28.08 -32.94
C VAL A 346 0.11 26.64 -32.45
N ARG A 347 0.35 26.45 -31.15
CA ARG A 347 0.34 25.15 -30.47
C ARG A 347 -0.35 25.21 -29.12
N ALA A 348 -1.09 24.16 -28.79
CA ALA A 348 -1.43 23.86 -27.40
C ALA A 348 -0.17 23.33 -26.71
N LEU A 349 0.11 23.76 -25.48
CA LEU A 349 1.24 23.31 -24.66
C LEU A 349 0.93 21.96 -24.01
N GLN A 350 0.63 20.98 -24.86
CA GLN A 350 0.28 19.58 -24.54
C GLN A 350 0.40 18.75 -25.82
N THR A 351 0.45 17.42 -25.69
CA THR A 351 0.56 16.50 -26.85
C THR A 351 -0.81 16.02 -27.38
N GLU A 352 -1.89 16.68 -26.98
CA GLU A 352 -3.26 16.42 -27.46
C GLU A 352 -3.89 17.71 -28.00
N ALA A 353 -4.59 17.62 -29.13
CA ALA A 353 -5.21 18.79 -29.75
C ALA A 353 -6.31 19.39 -28.86
N VAL A 354 -6.54 20.70 -28.97
CA VAL A 354 -7.67 21.38 -28.34
C VAL A 354 -8.51 22.07 -29.42
N GLY A 355 -9.56 21.38 -29.87
CA GLY A 355 -10.39 21.85 -30.98
C GLY A 355 -9.55 22.14 -32.22
N ALA A 356 -9.53 23.40 -32.67
CA ALA A 356 -8.77 23.87 -33.83
C ALA A 356 -7.29 24.22 -33.54
N ILE A 357 -6.82 24.03 -32.31
CA ILE A 357 -5.44 24.29 -31.89
C ILE A 357 -4.66 22.97 -31.89
N GLU A 358 -3.67 22.88 -32.78
CA GLU A 358 -2.78 21.72 -32.91
C GLU A 358 -1.89 21.53 -31.67
N PRO A 359 -1.56 20.28 -31.30
CA PRO A 359 -0.69 19.98 -30.16
C PRO A 359 0.80 20.15 -30.49
N MET A 360 1.62 20.23 -29.45
CA MET A 360 3.07 20.00 -29.56
C MET A 360 3.34 18.57 -30.05
N ALA A 361 4.39 18.38 -30.86
CA ALA A 361 4.70 17.09 -31.47
C ALA A 361 5.15 16.02 -30.44
N GLY A 362 5.85 16.43 -29.39
CA GLY A 362 6.28 15.58 -28.30
C GLY A 362 6.64 16.38 -27.05
N LEU A 363 6.95 15.66 -25.96
CA LEU A 363 7.49 16.26 -24.75
C LEU A 363 8.32 15.26 -23.95
N SER A 364 9.05 15.78 -22.97
CA SER A 364 9.56 15.03 -21.84
C SER A 364 9.10 15.64 -20.52
N PHE A 365 8.99 14.79 -19.49
CA PHE A 365 8.59 15.21 -18.15
C PHE A 365 9.71 14.90 -17.14
N GLU A 366 9.96 15.84 -16.24
CA GLU A 366 10.81 15.65 -15.05
C GLU A 366 9.99 16.04 -13.82
N GLY A 367 10.00 15.21 -12.78
CA GLY A 367 9.27 15.47 -11.54
C GLY A 367 10.18 15.48 -10.32
N ARG A 368 10.15 16.57 -9.54
CA ARG A 368 10.75 16.66 -8.21
C ARG A 368 9.71 17.28 -7.29
N TYR A 369 8.88 16.44 -6.71
CA TYR A 369 7.64 16.88 -6.05
C TYR A 369 7.95 17.94 -4.98
N PRO A 370 7.34 19.15 -5.02
CA PRO A 370 6.06 19.45 -5.67
C PRO A 370 6.15 20.08 -7.08
N PHE A 371 7.32 20.10 -7.70
CA PHE A 371 7.50 20.63 -9.05
C PHE A 371 7.41 19.54 -10.12
N GLY A 372 6.90 19.94 -11.29
CA GLY A 372 7.01 19.19 -12.54
C GLY A 372 7.41 20.10 -13.70
N TRP A 373 8.25 19.60 -14.59
CA TRP A 373 8.69 20.30 -15.80
C TRP A 373 8.34 19.51 -17.04
N TYR A 374 7.57 20.14 -17.93
CA TYR A 374 7.32 19.65 -19.27
C TYR A 374 8.21 20.41 -20.24
N ARG A 375 9.07 19.70 -20.97
CA ARG A 375 9.90 20.27 -22.04
C ARG A 375 9.33 19.82 -23.37
N PHE A 376 8.84 20.76 -24.18
CA PHE A 376 8.16 20.44 -25.43
C PHE A 376 9.16 20.30 -26.57
N GLU A 377 8.87 19.35 -27.46
CA GLU A 377 9.69 19.00 -28.62
C GLU A 377 8.82 19.17 -29.87
N ASP A 378 9.10 20.22 -30.67
CA ASP A 378 8.38 20.50 -31.92
C ASP A 378 9.28 21.27 -32.89
N ASP A 379 9.83 20.57 -33.89
CA ASP A 379 10.73 21.13 -34.91
C ASP A 379 10.10 22.23 -35.77
N ALA A 380 8.76 22.34 -35.78
CA ALA A 380 8.09 23.44 -36.48
C ALA A 380 8.25 24.77 -35.72
N LEU A 381 8.45 24.75 -34.40
CA LEU A 381 8.53 25.97 -33.60
C LEU A 381 9.95 26.56 -33.68
N PRO A 382 10.10 27.86 -33.99
CA PRO A 382 11.41 28.51 -33.97
C PRO A 382 11.90 28.85 -32.55
N ALA A 383 11.28 28.32 -31.50
CA ALA A 383 11.57 28.61 -30.11
C ALA A 383 11.58 27.33 -29.27
N GLU A 384 12.42 27.30 -28.24
CA GLU A 384 12.36 26.26 -27.20
C GLU A 384 11.33 26.67 -26.15
N VAL A 385 10.46 25.74 -25.75
CA VAL A 385 9.35 26.01 -24.82
C VAL A 385 9.32 24.98 -23.71
N SER A 386 9.14 25.43 -22.48
CA SER A 386 8.89 24.56 -21.33
C SER A 386 7.79 25.12 -20.44
N LEU A 387 7.13 24.23 -19.72
CA LEU A 387 6.11 24.53 -18.72
C LEU A 387 6.54 23.94 -17.38
N GLU A 388 6.82 24.80 -16.41
CA GLU A 388 6.98 24.44 -15.01
C GLU A 388 5.62 24.53 -14.30
N VAL A 389 5.28 23.51 -13.52
CA VAL A 389 4.06 23.48 -12.71
C VAL A 389 4.38 23.15 -11.26
N PHE A 390 3.73 23.83 -10.32
CA PHE A 390 3.83 23.50 -8.89
C PHE A 390 2.70 24.13 -8.07
N ASN A 391 2.63 23.76 -6.80
CA ASN A 391 1.98 24.57 -5.77
C ASN A 391 2.88 24.60 -4.53
N PRO A 392 2.89 25.72 -3.77
CA PRO A 392 3.84 25.94 -2.69
C PRO A 392 3.84 24.81 -1.66
N LEU A 393 5.03 24.33 -1.30
CA LEU A 393 5.24 23.37 -0.22
C LEU A 393 6.39 23.89 0.62
N VAL A 394 6.03 24.43 1.79
CA VAL A 394 6.96 25.08 2.70
C VAL A 394 6.93 24.29 4.01
N PRO A 395 7.94 23.43 4.27
CA PRO A 395 8.02 22.67 5.52
C PRO A 395 7.88 23.57 6.74
N LEU A 396 7.26 23.05 7.79
CA LEU A 396 6.91 23.73 9.05
C LEU A 396 5.85 24.83 8.91
N ASN A 397 5.44 25.19 7.69
CA ASN A 397 4.40 26.18 7.42
C ASN A 397 3.21 25.56 6.69
N ALA A 398 2.31 24.95 7.48
CA ALA A 398 1.09 24.34 6.95
C ALA A 398 0.14 25.34 6.26
N LYS A 399 0.17 26.62 6.64
CA LYS A 399 -0.67 27.65 5.99
C LYS A 399 -0.21 27.90 4.56
N ASP A 400 1.08 28.18 4.38
CA ASP A 400 1.63 28.44 3.04
C ASP A 400 1.72 27.14 2.21
N SER A 401 1.70 25.97 2.84
CA SER A 401 1.50 24.68 2.14
C SER A 401 0.01 24.35 1.88
N GLY A 402 -0.91 25.24 2.31
CA GLY A 402 -2.36 25.08 2.24
C GLY A 402 -3.04 25.96 1.18
N PHE A 403 -2.27 26.64 0.31
CA PHE A 403 -2.84 27.48 -0.74
C PHE A 403 -3.72 26.67 -1.72
N PRO A 404 -4.96 27.08 -2.01
CA PRO A 404 -5.82 26.44 -3.01
C PRO A 404 -5.46 26.94 -4.42
N CYS A 405 -4.29 26.53 -4.93
CA CYS A 405 -3.81 27.00 -6.22
C CYS A 405 -3.00 25.96 -7.01
N ALA A 406 -2.77 26.26 -8.29
CA ALA A 406 -1.74 25.70 -9.14
C ALA A 406 -1.05 26.85 -9.89
N ILE A 407 0.29 26.83 -9.93
CA ILE A 407 1.13 27.85 -10.54
C ILE A 407 1.81 27.24 -11.76
N PHE A 408 1.78 27.98 -12.87
CA PHE A 408 2.26 27.54 -14.17
C PHE A 408 3.20 28.60 -14.74
N THR A 409 4.47 28.25 -14.96
CA THR A 409 5.46 29.18 -15.54
C THR A 409 5.86 28.67 -16.92
N VAL A 410 5.47 29.39 -17.96
CA VAL A 410 5.91 29.12 -19.34
C VAL A 410 7.22 29.86 -19.58
N THR A 411 8.26 29.11 -19.95
CA THR A 411 9.56 29.66 -20.33
C THR A 411 9.73 29.50 -21.84
N VAL A 412 10.07 30.59 -22.53
CA VAL A 412 10.31 30.62 -23.97
C VAL A 412 11.72 31.15 -24.23
N THR A 413 12.53 30.37 -24.94
CA THR A 413 13.88 30.74 -25.36
C THR A 413 13.93 30.91 -26.88
N ASN A 414 14.57 31.96 -27.35
CA ASN A 414 14.81 32.20 -28.77
C ASN A 414 16.23 31.74 -29.17
N PRO A 415 16.41 30.53 -29.72
CA PRO A 415 17.72 30.06 -30.18
C PRO A 415 18.14 30.67 -31.53
N THR A 416 17.25 31.44 -32.18
CA THR A 416 17.51 31.98 -33.52
C THR A 416 18.30 33.29 -33.47
N ASN A 417 18.78 33.72 -34.64
CA ASN A 417 19.46 35.01 -34.80
C ASN A 417 18.52 36.17 -35.15
N ARG A 418 17.20 35.99 -35.06
CA ARG A 418 16.18 37.01 -35.35
C ARG A 418 15.20 37.13 -34.19
N SER A 419 14.60 38.31 -34.03
CA SER A 419 13.55 38.49 -33.02
C SER A 419 12.32 37.66 -33.36
N LEU A 420 11.73 37.04 -32.34
CA LEU A 420 10.46 36.31 -32.44
C LEU A 420 9.32 37.13 -31.85
N ASN A 421 8.15 37.07 -32.48
CA ASN A 421 6.92 37.57 -31.89
C ASN A 421 6.21 36.41 -31.21
N VAL A 422 6.11 36.47 -29.88
CA VAL A 422 5.52 35.43 -29.04
C VAL A 422 4.19 35.94 -28.49
N ALA A 423 3.18 35.09 -28.45
CA ALA A 423 1.98 35.29 -27.67
C ALA A 423 1.68 34.02 -26.87
N LEU A 424 1.30 34.19 -25.61
CA LEU A 424 0.98 33.11 -24.69
C LEU A 424 -0.45 33.25 -24.21
N LEU A 425 -1.15 32.13 -24.08
CA LEU A 425 -2.55 32.09 -23.69
C LEU A 425 -2.77 31.01 -22.63
N GLY A 426 -3.58 31.34 -21.62
CA GLY A 426 -4.19 30.38 -20.71
C GLY A 426 -5.71 30.46 -20.85
N ALA A 427 -6.36 29.35 -21.18
CA ALA A 427 -7.81 29.22 -21.25
C ALA A 427 -8.33 28.42 -20.07
N GLN A 428 -9.52 28.77 -19.59
CA GLN A 428 -10.15 28.11 -18.47
C GLN A 428 -11.68 28.15 -18.60
N GLN A 429 -12.32 26.99 -18.50
CA GLN A 429 -13.76 26.91 -18.27
C GLN A 429 -14.08 27.34 -16.83
N ASN A 430 -15.13 28.13 -16.64
CA ASN A 430 -15.65 28.45 -15.30
C ASN A 430 -16.31 27.20 -14.69
N ALA A 431 -15.52 26.48 -13.89
CA ALA A 431 -15.93 25.27 -13.20
C ALA A 431 -16.70 25.52 -11.89
N VAL A 432 -17.04 26.77 -11.54
CA VAL A 432 -17.80 27.05 -10.31
C VAL A 432 -19.20 26.47 -10.44
N GLY A 433 -19.60 25.64 -9.48
CA GLY A 433 -20.89 24.94 -9.49
C GLY A 433 -20.88 23.61 -10.24
N LEU A 434 -19.72 23.16 -10.75
CA LEU A 434 -19.59 21.84 -11.37
C LEU A 434 -20.05 20.74 -10.41
N MET A 435 -20.96 19.88 -10.86
CA MET A 435 -21.32 18.62 -10.20
C MET A 435 -20.47 17.49 -10.79
N PRO A 436 -19.43 16.99 -10.09
CA PRO A 436 -18.46 16.04 -10.65
C PRO A 436 -19.01 14.63 -10.91
N ASP A 437 -20.12 14.28 -10.27
CA ASP A 437 -20.86 13.02 -10.42
C ASP A 437 -21.80 13.01 -11.64
N GLN A 438 -22.00 14.17 -12.27
CA GLN A 438 -22.86 14.34 -13.43
C GLN A 438 -22.03 14.41 -14.71
N THR A 439 -22.63 14.03 -15.85
CA THR A 439 -21.99 14.15 -17.16
C THR A 439 -21.60 15.61 -17.44
N LEU A 440 -20.38 15.80 -17.92
CA LEU A 440 -19.85 17.09 -18.39
C LEU A 440 -19.58 17.00 -19.90
N GLU A 441 -20.38 17.71 -20.69
CA GLU A 441 -20.28 17.76 -22.15
C GLU A 441 -19.99 19.19 -22.61
N GLY A 442 -18.75 19.47 -22.99
CA GLY A 442 -18.32 20.83 -23.35
C GLY A 442 -18.57 21.80 -22.19
N ARG A 443 -19.53 22.71 -22.35
CA ARG A 443 -19.91 23.70 -21.31
C ARG A 443 -21.17 23.33 -20.53
N ALA A 444 -21.72 22.13 -20.72
CA ALA A 444 -22.98 21.71 -20.12
C ALA A 444 -22.77 20.81 -18.90
N ASN A 445 -23.38 21.17 -17.76
CA ASN A 445 -23.48 20.37 -16.54
C ASN A 445 -24.65 20.90 -15.68
N ASN A 446 -25.37 20.01 -14.99
CA ASN A 446 -26.58 20.38 -14.25
C ASN A 446 -26.35 21.40 -13.11
N GLY A 447 -25.13 21.46 -12.55
CA GLY A 447 -24.79 22.43 -11.51
C GLY A 447 -24.42 23.82 -12.04
N TYR A 448 -24.23 23.95 -13.35
CA TYR A 448 -23.94 25.24 -13.98
C TYR A 448 -25.19 26.10 -14.17
N GLY A 449 -24.95 27.40 -14.32
CA GLY A 449 -25.98 28.40 -14.57
C GLY A 449 -25.73 29.66 -13.78
N LYS A 450 -26.02 30.82 -14.38
CA LYS A 450 -25.70 32.14 -13.80
C LYS A 450 -24.20 32.31 -13.48
N ASN A 451 -23.34 31.55 -14.16
CA ASN A 451 -21.90 31.72 -14.10
C ASN A 451 -21.54 33.06 -14.76
N VAL A 452 -20.61 33.78 -14.15
CA VAL A 452 -20.11 35.07 -14.62
C VAL A 452 -18.60 35.07 -14.58
N ASN A 453 -17.99 35.53 -15.68
CA ASN A 453 -16.57 35.76 -15.80
C ASN A 453 -16.31 37.27 -15.85
N ALA A 454 -15.34 37.76 -15.08
CA ALA A 454 -14.94 39.15 -15.05
C ALA A 454 -13.44 39.30 -15.26
N CYS A 455 -13.05 40.22 -16.13
CA CYS A 455 -11.68 40.70 -16.24
C CYS A 455 -11.39 41.69 -15.11
N VAL A 456 -10.35 41.41 -14.34
CA VAL A 456 -9.89 42.23 -13.21
C VAL A 456 -8.41 42.53 -13.42
N HIS A 457 -8.05 43.80 -13.45
CA HIS A 457 -6.64 44.20 -13.47
C HIS A 457 -6.06 44.13 -12.05
N LEU A 458 -4.88 43.53 -11.96
CA LEU A 458 -4.05 43.46 -10.76
C LEU A 458 -2.79 44.29 -10.98
N ASP A 459 -2.08 44.62 -9.90
CA ASP A 459 -0.76 45.23 -10.03
C ASP A 459 0.18 44.23 -10.73
N GLY A 460 0.59 44.58 -11.96
CA GLY A 460 1.48 43.73 -12.77
C GLY A 460 0.82 42.54 -13.48
N GLY A 461 -0.52 42.45 -13.53
CA GLY A 461 -1.20 41.34 -14.21
C GLY A 461 -2.68 41.53 -14.48
N THR A 462 -3.29 40.57 -15.15
CA THR A 462 -4.73 40.53 -15.43
C THR A 462 -5.30 39.18 -15.00
N ALA A 463 -6.43 39.22 -14.30
CA ALA A 463 -7.14 38.06 -13.76
C ALA A 463 -8.51 37.89 -14.41
N LEU A 464 -8.82 36.65 -14.77
CA LEU A 464 -10.15 36.18 -15.11
C LEU A 464 -10.80 35.62 -13.85
N HIS A 465 -11.62 36.42 -13.18
CA HIS A 465 -12.37 36.02 -11.98
C HIS A 465 -13.70 35.38 -12.39
N MET A 466 -13.88 34.13 -12.00
CA MET A 466 -14.99 33.25 -12.37
C MET A 466 -15.85 32.99 -11.13
N THR A 467 -17.13 33.29 -11.23
CA THR A 467 -18.10 33.17 -10.12
C THR A 467 -19.41 32.55 -10.60
N GLN A 468 -20.29 32.22 -9.67
CA GLN A 468 -21.68 31.88 -9.90
C GLN A 468 -22.56 32.76 -9.00
N THR A 469 -23.44 33.58 -9.59
CA THR A 469 -24.35 34.44 -8.80
C THR A 469 -25.50 33.61 -8.20
N PRO A 470 -25.71 33.59 -6.87
CA PRO A 470 -26.84 32.87 -6.26
C PRO A 470 -28.20 33.53 -6.61
N GLU A 471 -29.28 32.74 -6.62
CA GLU A 471 -30.64 33.27 -6.84
C GLU A 471 -31.07 34.22 -5.69
N PRO A 472 -31.60 35.41 -5.97
CA PRO A 472 -32.39 36.14 -4.99
C PRO A 472 -33.75 35.41 -4.83
N GLY A 473 -33.88 34.53 -3.84
CA GLY A 473 -35.19 34.00 -3.41
C GLY A 473 -35.45 32.50 -3.48
N ALA A 474 -34.44 31.63 -3.67
CA ALA A 474 -34.64 30.17 -3.62
C ALA A 474 -34.82 29.65 -2.18
N SER A 475 -35.99 29.88 -1.59
CA SER A 475 -36.47 29.13 -0.43
C SER A 475 -37.03 27.78 -0.92
N GLY A 476 -36.29 26.71 -0.64
CA GLY A 476 -36.75 25.33 -0.46
C GLY A 476 -37.73 24.73 -1.47
N THR A 477 -37.24 23.79 -2.29
CA THR A 477 -38.00 22.58 -2.66
C THR A 477 -37.05 21.40 -2.81
N ASN A 478 -37.34 20.33 -2.07
CA ASN A 478 -36.60 19.07 -2.01
C ASN A 478 -36.42 18.42 -3.39
N VAL A 479 -35.16 18.22 -3.79
CA VAL A 479 -34.73 17.11 -4.64
C VAL A 479 -33.60 16.43 -3.87
N GLY A 480 -33.79 15.17 -3.48
CA GLY A 480 -32.83 14.42 -2.70
C GLY A 480 -31.51 14.25 -3.46
N GLY A 481 -30.41 14.66 -2.83
CA GLY A 481 -29.06 14.64 -3.40
C GLY A 481 -28.38 16.00 -3.21
N THR A 482 -27.69 16.14 -2.07
CA THR A 482 -26.65 17.17 -1.80
C THR A 482 -26.89 18.56 -2.39
N THR A 483 -27.68 19.39 -1.70
CA THR A 483 -27.66 20.85 -1.92
C THR A 483 -27.29 21.56 -0.62
N ALA A 484 -26.12 22.19 -0.68
CA ALA A 484 -25.55 23.07 0.33
C ALA A 484 -26.41 24.32 0.52
N CYS A 485 -26.95 24.47 1.72
CA CYS A 485 -27.19 25.73 2.43
C CYS A 485 -27.43 25.35 3.90
N CYS A 486 -26.37 25.29 4.72
CA CYS A 486 -26.52 24.95 6.13
C CYS A 486 -27.40 25.99 6.83
N SER A 487 -28.50 25.52 7.40
CA SER A 487 -29.18 26.16 8.51
C SER A 487 -28.17 26.35 9.66
N GLY A 488 -27.80 27.59 9.97
CA GLY A 488 -27.22 27.93 11.28
C GLY A 488 -26.08 28.95 11.33
N ALA A 489 -25.40 29.26 10.22
CA ALA A 489 -24.37 30.30 10.22
C ALA A 489 -24.90 31.58 9.57
N VAL A 490 -25.17 32.60 10.38
CA VAL A 490 -25.48 33.96 9.92
C VAL A 490 -24.25 34.53 9.22
N CYS A 491 -24.16 34.37 7.91
CA CYS A 491 -23.21 35.10 7.08
C CYS A 491 -23.79 36.49 6.77
N SER A 492 -23.24 37.56 7.37
CA SER A 492 -23.64 38.95 7.07
C SER A 492 -23.37 39.33 5.59
N PRO A 493 -24.07 40.33 5.03
CA PRO A 493 -23.87 40.79 3.64
C PRO A 493 -22.43 41.30 3.42
N GLY A 494 -21.73 40.73 2.41
CA GLY A 494 -20.28 40.87 2.17
C GLY A 494 -19.56 39.51 2.04
N GLN A 495 -20.29 38.48 1.64
CA GLN A 495 -20.08 37.06 1.94
C GLN A 495 -18.93 36.39 1.17
N CYS A 496 -18.38 35.31 1.75
CA CYS A 496 -17.51 34.37 1.06
C CYS A 496 -18.21 33.81 -0.19
N VAL A 497 -17.57 33.89 -1.37
CA VAL A 497 -18.21 33.51 -2.65
C VAL A 497 -17.44 32.35 -3.28
N PRO A 498 -18.09 31.21 -3.56
CA PRO A 498 -17.52 30.16 -4.41
C PRO A 498 -17.01 30.77 -5.72
N SER A 499 -15.72 30.62 -5.98
CA SER A 499 -15.07 31.30 -7.11
C SER A 499 -13.81 30.56 -7.54
N MET A 500 -13.41 30.83 -8.77
CA MET A 500 -12.14 30.41 -9.35
C MET A 500 -11.50 31.61 -10.06
N THR A 501 -10.17 31.69 -10.11
CA THR A 501 -9.50 32.78 -10.80
C THR A 501 -8.29 32.25 -11.56
N LEU A 502 -8.22 32.55 -12.86
CA LEU A 502 -7.01 32.37 -13.68
C LEU A 502 -6.35 33.73 -13.88
N THR A 503 -5.12 33.88 -13.42
CA THR A 503 -4.34 35.13 -13.49
C THR A 503 -3.14 34.96 -14.41
N LEU A 504 -2.82 35.96 -15.23
CA LEU A 504 -1.55 36.09 -15.95
C LEU A 504 -0.79 37.31 -15.42
N LEU A 505 0.41 37.08 -14.90
CA LEU A 505 1.30 38.12 -14.37
C LEU A 505 2.11 38.78 -15.48
N ASP A 506 1.42 39.59 -16.28
CA ASP A 506 2.04 40.50 -17.25
C ASP A 506 1.20 41.79 -17.34
N ALA A 507 1.84 42.97 -17.27
CA ALA A 507 1.13 44.26 -17.31
C ALA A 507 0.39 44.53 -18.64
N SER A 508 0.77 43.83 -19.72
CA SER A 508 0.14 43.89 -21.04
C SER A 508 -0.96 42.83 -21.21
N ALA A 509 -1.21 41.99 -20.20
CA ALA A 509 -2.15 40.89 -20.28
C ALA A 509 -3.58 41.38 -20.57
N GLN A 510 -4.18 40.77 -21.57
CA GLN A 510 -5.57 40.95 -21.99
C GLN A 510 -6.40 39.73 -21.56
N ALA A 511 -7.72 39.90 -21.47
CA ALA A 511 -8.63 38.81 -21.16
C ALA A 511 -9.82 38.78 -22.11
N ALA A 512 -10.27 37.59 -22.46
CA ALA A 512 -11.61 37.34 -22.99
C ALA A 512 -12.45 36.66 -21.92
N VAL A 513 -13.54 37.31 -21.52
CA VAL A 513 -14.44 36.78 -20.48
C VAL A 513 -15.32 35.62 -20.97
N SER A 514 -15.52 35.51 -22.28
CA SER A 514 -16.29 34.43 -22.90
C SER A 514 -15.74 34.10 -24.29
N TRP A 515 -15.59 32.81 -24.60
CA TRP A 515 -15.37 32.31 -25.95
C TRP A 515 -16.08 30.96 -26.14
N THR A 516 -16.39 30.62 -27.39
CA THR A 516 -17.15 29.40 -27.71
C THR A 516 -16.53 28.52 -28.78
N ASP A 517 -15.72 29.10 -29.66
CA ASP A 517 -15.03 28.38 -30.73
C ASP A 517 -13.51 28.52 -30.56
N SER A 518 -12.84 27.38 -30.44
CA SER A 518 -11.38 27.28 -30.39
C SER A 518 -10.68 27.85 -31.65
N ALA A 519 -11.35 27.90 -32.80
CA ALA A 519 -10.80 28.48 -34.03
C ALA A 519 -10.65 30.01 -33.92
N ASP A 520 -11.62 30.68 -33.30
CA ASP A 520 -11.55 32.12 -33.03
C ASP A 520 -10.44 32.42 -32.04
N LEU A 521 -10.31 31.61 -30.99
CA LEU A 521 -9.24 31.71 -30.01
C LEU A 521 -7.86 31.51 -30.65
N ARG A 522 -7.72 30.50 -31.53
CA ARG A 522 -6.50 30.26 -32.31
C ARG A 522 -6.14 31.47 -33.18
N ASN A 523 -7.12 32.05 -33.87
CA ASN A 523 -6.91 33.20 -34.76
C ASN A 523 -6.49 34.44 -33.96
N ALA A 524 -7.13 34.69 -32.82
CA ALA A 524 -6.77 35.76 -31.89
C ALA A 524 -5.33 35.58 -31.38
N LEU A 525 -4.98 34.38 -30.92
CA LEU A 525 -3.63 34.06 -30.45
C LEU A 525 -2.58 34.21 -31.58
N ALA A 526 -2.89 33.75 -32.80
CA ALA A 526 -2.03 33.95 -33.96
C ALA A 526 -1.82 35.44 -34.31
N ALA A 527 -2.85 36.27 -34.13
CA ALA A 527 -2.76 37.72 -34.29
C ALA A 527 -1.98 38.40 -33.14
N GLY A 528 -1.87 37.76 -31.97
CA GLY A 528 -1.21 38.30 -30.79
C GLY A 528 -2.05 39.35 -30.07
N THR A 529 -3.38 39.24 -30.15
CA THR A 529 -4.35 40.11 -29.49
C THR A 529 -5.57 39.29 -29.11
N MET A 530 -6.26 39.67 -28.04
CA MET A 530 -7.58 39.11 -27.73
C MET A 530 -8.69 39.94 -28.42
N PRO A 531 -9.86 39.33 -28.71
CA PRO A 531 -11.01 40.07 -29.21
C PRO A 531 -11.45 41.14 -28.21
N GLU A 532 -11.74 42.36 -28.68
CA GLU A 532 -12.38 43.38 -27.84
C GLU A 532 -13.78 42.90 -27.42
N GLY A 533 -14.09 43.04 -26.13
CA GLY A 533 -15.34 42.56 -25.56
C GLY A 533 -15.63 43.22 -24.20
N PRO A 534 -16.78 42.92 -23.59
CA PRO A 534 -17.10 43.46 -22.27
C PRO A 534 -16.11 42.94 -21.23
N SER A 535 -15.83 43.75 -20.20
CA SER A 535 -14.99 43.34 -19.07
C SER A 535 -15.69 42.33 -18.14
N VAL A 536 -16.99 42.09 -18.33
CA VAL A 536 -17.79 41.12 -17.56
C VAL A 536 -18.74 40.41 -18.52
N SER A 537 -18.83 39.08 -18.43
CA SER A 537 -19.78 38.30 -19.23
C SER A 537 -21.21 38.52 -18.74
N GLN A 538 -22.20 38.25 -19.60
CA GLN A 538 -23.57 38.05 -19.12
C GLN A 538 -23.62 36.77 -18.27
N PRO A 539 -24.58 36.63 -17.33
CA PRO A 539 -24.82 35.36 -16.64
C PRO A 539 -25.11 34.24 -17.65
N SER A 540 -24.53 33.06 -17.45
CA SER A 540 -24.79 31.90 -18.30
C SER A 540 -26.23 31.38 -18.14
N ASN A 541 -26.72 30.66 -19.15
CA ASN A 541 -28.00 29.95 -19.08
C ASN A 541 -27.94 28.82 -18.04
N ALA A 542 -29.10 28.40 -17.52
CA ALA A 542 -29.18 27.24 -16.66
C ALA A 542 -28.60 25.99 -17.36
N GLY A 543 -27.77 25.22 -16.65
CA GLY A 543 -27.09 24.05 -17.18
C GLY A 543 -25.84 24.35 -18.02
N GLU A 544 -25.50 25.63 -18.26
CA GLU A 544 -24.35 26.04 -19.08
C GLU A 544 -23.39 26.95 -18.31
N THR A 545 -22.11 26.94 -18.70
CA THR A 545 -21.08 27.86 -18.18
C THR A 545 -20.33 28.60 -19.31
N HIS A 546 -19.38 29.45 -18.93
CA HIS A 546 -18.51 30.22 -19.84
C HIS A 546 -17.09 29.66 -19.86
N ASN A 547 -16.45 29.70 -21.04
CA ASN A 547 -15.00 29.58 -21.14
C ASN A 547 -14.39 30.98 -21.22
N GLY A 548 -13.33 31.25 -20.47
CA GLY A 548 -12.56 32.49 -20.61
C GLY A 548 -11.09 32.22 -20.94
N ALA A 549 -10.35 33.28 -21.21
CA ALA A 549 -8.91 33.20 -21.45
C ALA A 549 -8.19 34.49 -21.05
N VAL A 550 -6.92 34.36 -20.68
CA VAL A 550 -5.97 35.47 -20.51
C VAL A 550 -4.80 35.27 -21.47
N SER A 551 -4.27 36.35 -22.03
CA SER A 551 -3.21 36.30 -23.04
C SER A 551 -2.30 37.52 -22.97
N CYS A 552 -1.02 37.35 -23.31
CA CYS A 552 -0.08 38.44 -23.52
C CYS A 552 0.71 38.20 -24.81
N ALA A 553 1.22 39.27 -25.41
CA ALA A 553 2.10 39.21 -26.57
C ALA A 553 3.34 40.08 -26.33
N PHE A 554 4.50 39.57 -26.73
CA PHE A 554 5.78 40.23 -26.55
C PHE A 554 6.76 39.87 -27.67
N GLN A 555 7.82 40.66 -27.79
CA GLN A 555 8.91 40.39 -28.71
C GLN A 555 10.09 39.80 -27.95
N LEU A 556 10.66 38.71 -28.45
CA LEU A 556 11.79 38.01 -27.85
C LEU A 556 13.02 38.16 -28.75
N ALA A 557 14.04 38.88 -28.26
CA ALA A 557 15.27 39.12 -29.02
C ALA A 557 16.10 37.83 -29.19
N PRO A 558 17.04 37.78 -30.17
CA PRO A 558 17.94 36.65 -30.36
C PRO A 558 18.67 36.24 -29.07
N GLY A 559 18.68 34.94 -28.75
CA GLY A 559 19.36 34.39 -27.57
C GLY A 559 18.70 34.72 -26.22
N MET A 560 17.59 35.45 -26.21
CA MET A 560 16.90 35.79 -24.96
C MET A 560 15.92 34.70 -24.53
N THR A 561 15.75 34.60 -23.21
CA THR A 561 14.78 33.75 -22.54
C THR A 561 13.85 34.62 -21.70
N GLU A 562 12.54 34.42 -21.84
CA GLU A 562 11.52 35.13 -21.09
C GLU A 562 10.58 34.13 -20.39
N LYS A 563 10.10 34.50 -19.20
CA LYS A 563 9.17 33.70 -18.40
C LYS A 563 7.86 34.44 -18.21
N ARG A 564 6.73 33.74 -18.30
CA ARG A 564 5.41 34.27 -17.93
C ARG A 564 4.68 33.29 -17.04
N THR A 565 4.08 33.82 -15.98
CA THR A 565 3.45 33.00 -14.94
C THR A 565 1.94 33.16 -14.95
N PHE A 566 1.26 32.02 -14.98
CA PHE A 566 -0.16 31.90 -14.77
C PHE A 566 -0.42 31.32 -13.38
N ILE A 567 -1.44 31.82 -12.69
CA ILE A 567 -1.86 31.34 -11.38
C ILE A 567 -3.34 30.98 -11.49
N LEU A 568 -3.65 29.70 -11.29
CA LEU A 568 -5.01 29.23 -11.12
C LEU A 568 -5.29 29.07 -9.62
N THR A 569 -6.35 29.70 -9.13
CA THR A 569 -6.77 29.62 -7.73
C THR A 569 -8.24 29.24 -7.65
N TRP A 570 -8.62 28.54 -6.60
CA TRP A 570 -10.01 28.20 -6.32
C TRP A 570 -10.37 28.53 -4.88
N TYR A 571 -11.65 28.79 -4.67
CA TYR A 571 -12.22 29.02 -3.36
C TYR A 571 -13.62 28.41 -3.36
N LEU A 572 -13.76 27.23 -2.79
CA LEU A 572 -14.96 26.41 -2.81
C LEU A 572 -15.26 26.00 -1.35
N PRO A 573 -15.93 26.88 -0.58
CA PRO A 573 -16.00 26.78 0.88
C PRO A 573 -16.96 25.69 1.39
N ASN A 574 -17.80 25.13 0.52
CA ASN A 574 -18.85 24.19 0.87
C ASN A 574 -18.31 22.76 0.81
N GLU A 575 -17.83 22.24 1.93
CA GLU A 575 -17.56 20.82 2.12
C GLU A 575 -18.13 20.38 3.47
N GLU A 576 -18.95 19.33 3.45
CA GLU A 576 -19.23 18.53 4.64
C GLU A 576 -18.14 17.46 4.72
N ALA A 577 -17.48 17.33 5.87
CA ALA A 577 -16.42 16.34 6.09
C ALA A 577 -16.93 14.89 6.07
N GLY A 578 -18.10 14.58 5.50
CA GLY A 578 -18.71 13.25 5.50
C GLY A 578 -18.84 12.68 6.92
N ARG A 579 -18.24 11.50 7.15
CA ARG A 579 -18.27 10.73 8.42
C ARG A 579 -17.45 11.32 9.58
N TRP A 580 -16.92 12.53 9.43
CA TRP A 580 -15.95 13.13 10.35
C TRP A 580 -16.52 14.35 11.07
N ARG A 581 -15.92 14.73 12.20
CA ARG A 581 -16.44 15.79 13.10
C ARG A 581 -16.21 17.23 12.60
N GLY A 582 -15.33 17.45 11.61
CA GLY A 582 -14.99 18.79 11.09
C GLY A 582 -15.99 19.34 10.07
N GLN A 583 -15.96 20.65 9.82
CA GLN A 583 -16.82 21.31 8.82
C GLN A 583 -16.04 22.35 7.98
N GLY A 584 -16.40 22.50 6.70
CA GLY A 584 -15.80 23.48 5.78
C GLY A 584 -14.33 23.18 5.47
N VAL A 585 -13.60 24.17 4.93
CA VAL A 585 -12.20 23.97 4.50
C VAL A 585 -11.28 24.99 5.17
N MET A 586 -10.09 24.58 5.62
CA MET A 586 -9.19 25.42 6.43
C MET A 586 -8.82 26.75 5.76
N TYR A 587 -8.54 26.75 4.45
CA TYR A 587 -8.11 27.96 3.75
C TYR A 587 -9.17 29.09 3.79
N THR A 588 -10.43 28.77 4.06
CA THR A 588 -11.52 29.74 4.22
C THR A 588 -11.40 30.59 5.49
N HIS A 589 -10.45 30.26 6.39
CA HIS A 589 -10.06 31.10 7.51
C HIS A 589 -9.13 32.25 7.08
N TRP A 590 -8.42 32.11 5.96
CA TRP A 590 -7.39 33.06 5.52
C TRP A 590 -7.85 33.96 4.38
N TRP A 591 -8.72 33.46 3.49
CA TRP A 591 -9.22 34.19 2.33
C TRP A 591 -10.75 34.13 2.23
N ARG A 592 -11.36 35.02 1.44
CA ARG A 592 -12.83 35.10 1.27
C ARG A 592 -13.32 34.67 -0.12
N ASN A 593 -12.42 34.64 -1.10
CA ASN A 593 -12.68 34.26 -2.49
C ASN A 593 -11.35 33.96 -3.20
N SER A 594 -11.42 33.37 -4.39
CA SER A 594 -10.24 33.00 -5.18
C SER A 594 -9.42 34.20 -5.65
N LEU A 595 -10.03 35.36 -5.89
CA LEU A 595 -9.31 36.57 -6.29
C LEU A 595 -8.42 37.12 -5.16
N GLU A 596 -8.83 37.00 -3.90
CA GLU A 596 -7.97 37.31 -2.75
C GLU A 596 -6.79 36.34 -2.65
N VAL A 597 -7.02 35.04 -2.88
CA VAL A 597 -5.94 34.04 -2.96
C VAL A 597 -4.96 34.41 -4.07
N ALA A 598 -5.46 34.76 -5.27
CA ALA A 598 -4.63 35.13 -6.41
C ALA A 598 -3.80 36.40 -6.14
N ARG A 599 -4.36 37.40 -5.45
CA ARG A 599 -3.63 38.61 -5.04
C ARG A 599 -2.53 38.32 -4.03
N ASP A 600 -2.80 37.46 -3.04
CA ASP A 600 -1.82 37.06 -2.03
C ASP A 600 -0.65 36.31 -2.68
N ILE A 601 -0.94 35.32 -3.53
CA ILE A 601 0.09 34.60 -4.29
C ILE A 601 0.86 35.55 -5.20
N ALA A 602 0.19 36.44 -5.95
CA ALA A 602 0.89 37.39 -6.83
C ALA A 602 1.86 38.30 -6.05
N ALA A 603 1.45 38.75 -4.85
CA ALA A 603 2.29 39.58 -3.99
C ALA A 603 3.46 38.82 -3.35
N ARG A 604 3.30 37.51 -3.11
CA ARG A 604 4.29 36.65 -2.42
C ARG A 604 4.91 35.59 -3.33
N LEU A 605 4.75 35.70 -4.66
CA LEU A 605 5.12 34.62 -5.58
C LEU A 605 6.60 34.29 -5.48
N GLU A 606 7.45 35.30 -5.45
CA GLU A 606 8.90 35.14 -5.30
C GLU A 606 9.24 34.44 -3.98
N GLU A 607 8.70 34.92 -2.86
CA GLU A 607 8.89 34.34 -1.52
C GLU A 607 8.49 32.85 -1.47
N LEU A 608 7.28 32.52 -1.96
CA LEU A 608 6.74 31.17 -1.96
C LEU A 608 7.53 30.24 -2.89
N THR A 609 7.94 30.74 -4.05
CA THR A 609 8.77 30.01 -5.02
C THR A 609 10.14 29.70 -4.43
N VAL A 610 10.83 30.72 -3.90
CA VAL A 610 12.14 30.58 -3.26
C VAL A 610 12.06 29.63 -2.06
N SER A 611 11.03 29.73 -1.22
CA SER A 611 10.88 28.86 -0.05
C SER A 611 10.61 27.40 -0.44
N THR A 612 9.85 27.16 -1.51
CA THR A 612 9.59 25.81 -2.02
C THR A 612 10.84 25.22 -2.67
N TRP A 613 11.57 26.02 -3.45
CA TRP A 613 12.87 25.62 -4.02
C TRP A 613 13.90 25.34 -2.95
N LEU A 614 14.01 26.19 -1.92
CA LEU A 614 14.95 25.98 -0.81
C LEU A 614 14.75 24.61 -0.16
N TYR A 615 13.51 24.17 0.02
CA TYR A 615 13.22 22.83 0.52
C TYR A 615 13.72 21.74 -0.43
N ILE A 616 13.37 21.83 -1.72
CA ILE A 616 13.71 20.80 -2.72
C ILE A 616 15.21 20.77 -2.99
N ASP A 617 15.86 21.91 -3.17
CA ASP A 617 17.31 21.99 -3.35
C ASP A 617 18.03 21.44 -2.13
N SER A 618 17.60 21.78 -0.91
CA SER A 618 18.21 21.21 0.31
C SER A 618 18.02 19.69 0.39
N LEU A 619 16.85 19.16 0.00
CA LEU A 619 16.61 17.72 -0.06
C LEU A 619 17.53 17.04 -1.08
N TYR A 620 17.64 17.61 -2.28
CA TYR A 620 18.47 17.08 -3.36
C TYR A 620 19.97 17.41 -3.22
N GLU A 621 20.39 18.29 -2.31
CA GLU A 621 21.79 18.45 -1.90
C GLU A 621 22.31 17.28 -1.06
N SER A 622 21.41 16.45 -0.49
CA SER A 622 21.78 15.16 0.09
C SER A 622 22.55 14.34 -0.93
N ASN A 623 23.55 13.54 -0.55
CA ASN A 623 24.35 12.75 -1.49
C ASN A 623 23.88 11.27 -1.64
N LEU A 624 22.61 11.02 -1.31
CA LEU A 624 21.87 9.76 -1.47
C LEU A 624 21.62 9.42 -2.95
N PRO A 625 21.17 8.22 -3.36
CA PRO A 625 20.76 8.02 -4.75
C PRO A 625 19.59 8.93 -5.18
N CYS A 626 19.62 9.51 -6.38
CA CYS A 626 18.55 10.38 -6.90
C CYS A 626 17.22 9.66 -6.96
N TRP A 627 17.21 8.40 -7.42
CA TRP A 627 16.00 7.58 -7.44
C TRP A 627 15.39 7.38 -6.05
N LEU A 628 16.18 7.38 -4.97
CA LEU A 628 15.70 7.28 -3.59
C LEU A 628 15.06 8.59 -3.14
N LEU A 629 15.69 9.73 -3.46
CA LEU A 629 15.15 11.06 -3.16
C LEU A 629 13.84 11.34 -3.91
N ASP A 630 13.73 10.87 -5.16
CA ASP A 630 12.49 10.93 -5.94
C ASP A 630 11.36 10.20 -5.21
N ARG A 631 11.63 9.01 -4.63
CA ARG A 631 10.62 8.28 -3.84
C ARG A 631 10.27 8.98 -2.54
N ILE A 632 11.25 9.47 -1.79
CA ILE A 632 11.01 10.16 -0.52
C ILE A 632 10.15 11.42 -0.73
N SER A 633 10.47 12.21 -1.76
CA SER A 633 9.74 13.45 -2.05
C SER A 633 8.36 13.19 -2.66
N SER A 634 8.23 12.21 -3.56
CA SER A 634 6.97 11.99 -4.29
C SER A 634 5.83 11.49 -3.41
N GLN A 635 6.11 10.79 -2.30
CA GLN A 635 5.06 10.33 -1.38
C GLN A 635 4.47 11.46 -0.52
N VAL A 636 5.14 12.62 -0.44
CA VAL A 636 4.57 13.82 0.21
C VAL A 636 3.31 14.31 -0.53
N ALA A 637 3.14 13.93 -1.80
CA ALA A 637 1.93 14.16 -2.58
C ALA A 637 0.65 13.65 -1.91
N VAL A 638 0.73 12.63 -1.06
CA VAL A 638 -0.42 12.08 -0.34
C VAL A 638 -1.06 13.10 0.61
N LEU A 639 -0.28 14.02 1.19
CA LEU A 639 -0.83 15.10 2.04
C LEU A 639 -1.67 16.11 1.28
N ARG A 640 -1.50 16.13 -0.04
CA ARG A 640 -2.05 17.11 -0.95
C ARG A 640 -2.99 16.47 -1.98
N SER A 641 -3.28 15.18 -1.81
CA SER A 641 -4.32 14.45 -2.52
C SER A 641 -5.64 14.50 -1.73
N LYS A 642 -6.67 13.83 -2.27
CA LYS A 642 -7.93 13.60 -1.55
C LYS A 642 -7.83 12.62 -0.38
N THR A 643 -6.66 12.08 -0.09
CA THR A 643 -6.43 11.28 1.12
C THR A 643 -6.50 12.13 2.38
N CYS A 644 -6.27 13.45 2.28
CA CYS A 644 -6.30 14.35 3.43
C CYS A 644 -7.41 15.41 3.32
N TYR A 645 -7.93 15.78 4.48
CA TYR A 645 -8.94 16.82 4.66
C TYR A 645 -8.52 17.70 5.85
N TRP A 646 -8.67 19.01 5.69
CA TRP A 646 -8.38 19.97 6.74
C TRP A 646 -9.55 20.94 6.89
N SER A 647 -10.29 20.79 7.98
CA SER A 647 -11.52 21.51 8.22
C SER A 647 -11.30 22.95 8.65
N ARG A 648 -12.33 23.79 8.53
CA ARG A 648 -12.31 25.20 8.97
C ARG A 648 -12.15 25.35 10.48
N ASP A 649 -12.70 24.44 11.27
CA ASP A 649 -12.52 24.34 12.73
C ASP A 649 -11.15 23.74 13.11
N GLY A 650 -10.37 23.36 12.11
CA GLY A 650 -8.98 22.97 12.23
C GLY A 650 -8.78 21.47 12.40
N TYR A 651 -9.81 20.62 12.37
CA TYR A 651 -9.70 19.16 12.36
C TYR A 651 -8.90 18.70 11.13
N PHE A 652 -7.89 17.88 11.35
CA PHE A 652 -7.08 17.27 10.28
C PHE A 652 -7.41 15.78 10.19
N GLY A 653 -8.15 15.42 9.14
CA GLY A 653 -8.61 14.07 8.88
C GLY A 653 -7.93 13.47 7.67
N GLY A 654 -7.72 12.16 7.70
CA GLY A 654 -7.18 11.39 6.60
C GLY A 654 -7.90 10.07 6.37
N TRP A 655 -8.29 9.82 5.13
CA TRP A 655 -8.57 8.47 4.66
C TRP A 655 -7.28 7.64 4.65
N GLU A 656 -7.40 6.32 4.46
CA GLU A 656 -6.21 5.52 4.20
C GLU A 656 -5.68 5.75 2.79
N GLY A 657 -6.56 5.98 1.82
CA GLY A 657 -6.23 6.29 0.44
C GLY A 657 -7.45 6.79 -0.33
N CYS A 658 -7.41 6.72 -1.65
CA CYS A 658 -8.52 7.14 -2.52
C CYS A 658 -9.00 6.00 -3.41
N CYS A 659 -10.31 5.82 -3.48
CA CYS A 659 -11.03 5.05 -4.50
C CYS A 659 -11.43 6.01 -5.64
N PRO A 660 -11.87 5.52 -6.82
CA PRO A 660 -12.26 6.39 -7.92
C PRO A 660 -13.41 7.36 -7.61
N GLY A 661 -14.31 7.01 -6.68
CA GLY A 661 -15.49 7.81 -6.34
C GLY A 661 -15.66 8.18 -4.86
N ILE A 662 -14.82 7.63 -3.97
CA ILE A 662 -14.91 7.83 -2.52
C ILE A 662 -13.52 7.73 -1.88
N GLY A 663 -13.34 8.26 -0.68
CA GLY A 663 -12.13 8.01 0.09
C GLY A 663 -12.12 6.58 0.65
N CYS A 664 -10.97 5.93 0.61
CA CYS A 664 -10.82 4.57 1.10
C CYS A 664 -10.69 4.57 2.62
N CYS A 665 -11.49 3.76 3.32
CA CYS A 665 -11.33 3.47 4.75
C CYS A 665 -11.21 4.75 5.63
N ALA A 666 -12.33 5.40 5.93
CA ALA A 666 -12.36 6.65 6.70
C ALA A 666 -11.94 6.50 8.18
N GLY A 667 -11.52 7.63 8.78
CA GLY A 667 -11.26 7.79 10.21
C GLY A 667 -9.81 7.54 10.59
N ASN A 668 -8.97 8.59 10.66
CA ASN A 668 -7.51 8.64 10.85
C ASN A 668 -6.97 7.29 11.26
N CYS A 669 -6.86 6.37 10.29
CA CYS A 669 -6.80 4.97 10.63
C CYS A 669 -5.49 4.70 11.37
N SER A 670 -5.55 4.47 12.67
CA SER A 670 -4.37 4.53 13.53
C SER A 670 -3.32 3.51 13.11
N HIS A 671 -3.74 2.31 12.69
CA HIS A 671 -2.88 1.24 12.18
C HIS A 671 -2.30 1.50 10.78
N VAL A 672 -2.70 2.58 10.09
CA VAL A 672 -2.09 3.04 8.83
C VAL A 672 -1.26 4.29 9.10
N TRP A 673 -1.85 5.28 9.76
CA TRP A 673 -1.28 6.61 9.94
C TRP A 673 -0.11 6.66 10.92
N HIS A 674 0.10 5.62 11.74
CA HIS A 674 1.34 5.50 12.51
C HIS A 674 2.54 5.12 11.63
N TYR A 675 2.36 4.44 10.49
CA TYR A 675 3.46 4.23 9.53
C TYR A 675 3.87 5.52 8.83
N ALA A 676 2.92 6.43 8.58
CA ALA A 676 3.19 7.69 7.91
C ALA A 676 4.16 8.56 8.74
N GLN A 677 5.34 8.84 8.20
CA GLN A 677 6.36 9.66 8.88
C GLN A 677 6.50 11.06 8.27
N ALA A 678 6.33 11.21 6.95
CA ALA A 678 6.56 12.47 6.25
C ALA A 678 5.77 13.65 6.85
N TYR A 679 4.48 13.47 7.13
CA TYR A 679 3.62 14.54 7.65
C TYR A 679 4.07 15.04 9.02
N ALA A 680 4.53 14.15 9.90
CA ALA A 680 4.97 14.51 11.24
C ALA A 680 6.34 15.19 11.24
N ARG A 681 7.21 14.84 10.29
CA ARG A 681 8.55 15.43 10.15
C ARG A 681 8.55 16.76 9.41
N LEU A 682 7.63 16.94 8.46
CA LEU A 682 7.48 18.18 7.69
C LEU A 682 6.50 19.16 8.33
N PHE A 683 5.46 18.68 9.01
CA PHE A 683 4.42 19.52 9.63
C PHE A 683 4.09 19.03 11.06
N PRO A 684 5.00 19.17 12.04
CA PRO A 684 4.77 18.72 13.41
C PRO A 684 3.48 19.25 14.04
N GLN A 685 3.02 20.46 13.65
CA GLN A 685 1.73 20.99 14.14
C GLN A 685 0.52 20.14 13.73
N LEU A 686 0.53 19.53 12.54
CA LEU A 686 -0.55 18.67 12.07
C LEU A 686 -0.51 17.32 12.81
N ALA A 687 0.68 16.79 13.07
CA ALA A 687 0.82 15.55 13.83
C ALA A 687 0.37 15.67 15.28
N LYS A 688 0.79 16.72 15.99
CA LYS A 688 0.27 17.02 17.35
C LYS A 688 -1.24 17.08 17.37
N LYS A 689 -1.84 17.70 16.36
CA LYS A 689 -3.28 17.80 16.23
C LYS A 689 -3.95 16.45 16.00
N MET A 690 -3.39 15.59 15.15
CA MET A 690 -3.90 14.22 15.00
C MET A 690 -3.83 13.46 16.32
N ARG A 691 -2.75 13.60 17.10
CA ARG A 691 -2.62 12.97 18.43
C ARG A 691 -3.65 13.50 19.41
N GLU A 692 -3.89 14.80 19.44
CA GLU A 692 -4.95 15.42 20.23
C GLU A 692 -6.33 14.84 19.89
N GLN A 693 -6.60 14.58 18.61
CA GLN A 693 -7.85 13.94 18.15
C GLN A 693 -7.93 12.47 18.58
N ALA A 694 -6.84 11.70 18.41
CA ALA A 694 -6.78 10.27 18.75
C ALA A 694 -6.98 10.01 20.27
N LEU A 695 -6.43 10.90 21.10
CA LEU A 695 -6.48 10.81 22.56
C LEU A 695 -7.83 11.28 23.15
N VAL A 696 -8.82 11.60 22.30
CA VAL A 696 -10.22 11.73 22.71
C VAL A 696 -10.86 10.35 22.69
N PHE A 697 -10.73 9.63 23.81
CA PHE A 697 -11.22 8.26 23.89
C PHE A 697 -12.74 8.16 24.02
N ASP A 698 -13.32 7.19 23.33
CA ASP A 698 -14.70 6.71 23.56
C ASP A 698 -14.74 5.50 24.53
N GLN A 699 -13.58 4.89 24.81
CA GLN A 699 -13.38 3.77 25.73
C GLN A 699 -12.30 4.15 26.75
N ASP A 700 -12.19 3.48 27.90
CA ASP A 700 -11.23 3.90 28.93
C ASP A 700 -9.77 3.63 28.54
N GLY A 701 -9.18 4.58 27.79
CA GLY A 701 -7.81 4.53 27.25
C GLY A 701 -7.70 3.85 25.89
N GLY A 702 -8.75 3.19 25.40
CA GLY A 702 -8.77 2.58 24.07
C GLY A 702 -8.88 3.61 22.95
N ILE A 703 -7.90 3.64 22.05
CA ILE A 703 -7.86 4.49 20.86
C ILE A 703 -8.56 3.75 19.74
N LEU A 704 -9.64 4.35 19.22
CA LEU A 704 -10.38 3.76 18.11
C LEU A 704 -9.48 3.69 16.89
N PHE A 705 -9.37 2.50 16.29
CA PHE A 705 -8.50 2.37 15.14
C PHE A 705 -9.02 3.18 13.95
N ARG A 706 -10.34 3.42 13.88
CA ARG A 706 -10.97 4.38 12.99
C ARG A 706 -11.62 5.51 13.78
N GLN A 707 -11.16 6.73 13.58
CA GLN A 707 -11.70 7.93 14.23
C GLN A 707 -13.00 8.43 13.56
N THR A 708 -14.02 7.57 13.50
CA THR A 708 -15.39 7.89 13.04
C THR A 708 -16.41 7.48 14.09
N SER A 709 -17.66 7.96 13.99
CA SER A 709 -18.74 7.60 14.94
C SER A 709 -19.16 6.12 14.92
N ASP A 710 -18.89 5.42 13.81
CA ASP A 710 -19.56 4.16 13.50
C ASP A 710 -18.74 2.93 13.92
N TRP A 711 -17.43 3.09 14.15
CA TRP A 711 -16.48 2.00 14.36
C TRP A 711 -15.82 2.11 15.73
N LYS A 712 -16.08 1.14 16.62
CA LYS A 712 -15.60 1.16 18.01
C LYS A 712 -14.56 0.08 18.34
N MET A 713 -13.81 -0.41 17.34
CA MET A 713 -12.75 -1.40 17.60
C MET A 713 -11.42 -0.72 17.88
N ILE A 714 -10.49 -1.47 18.46
CA ILE A 714 -9.14 -1.02 18.81
C ILE A 714 -8.18 -2.04 18.20
N ALA A 715 -7.23 -1.56 17.41
CA ALA A 715 -6.17 -2.38 16.83
C ALA A 715 -4.92 -2.24 17.70
N ILE A 716 -4.24 -3.34 18.04
CA ILE A 716 -3.08 -3.32 18.95
C ILE A 716 -1.94 -2.46 18.39
N ASP A 717 -1.67 -2.58 17.09
CA ASP A 717 -0.66 -1.83 16.37
C ASP A 717 -1.02 -0.35 16.24
N GLY A 718 -2.29 -0.05 15.97
CA GLY A 718 -2.83 1.31 16.02
C GLY A 718 -2.68 1.96 17.39
N GLN A 719 -3.05 1.25 18.47
CA GLN A 719 -2.94 1.70 19.86
C GLN A 719 -1.47 2.02 20.23
N CYS A 720 -0.56 1.08 19.97
CA CYS A 720 0.87 1.26 20.27
C CYS A 720 1.52 2.32 19.37
N GLY A 721 1.16 2.35 18.09
CA GLY A 721 1.63 3.32 17.12
C GLY A 721 1.26 4.76 17.46
N GLU A 722 0.07 4.96 18.04
CA GLU A 722 -0.41 6.25 18.53
C GLU A 722 0.37 6.76 19.76
N ILE A 723 0.72 5.86 20.68
CA ILE A 723 1.58 6.16 21.84
C ILE A 723 2.99 6.54 21.39
N LEU A 724 3.56 5.77 20.45
CA LEU A 724 4.86 6.05 19.86
C LEU A 724 4.85 7.37 19.07
N GLY A 725 3.76 7.65 18.34
CA GLY A 725 3.49 8.94 17.73
C GLY A 725 3.52 10.07 18.75
N ALA A 726 2.84 9.94 19.89
CA ALA A 726 2.89 10.97 20.94
C ALA A 726 4.33 11.27 21.42
N TYR A 727 5.18 10.25 21.54
CA TYR A 727 6.59 10.46 21.87
C TYR A 727 7.36 11.16 20.75
N ARG A 728 7.19 10.75 19.49
CA ARG A 728 7.78 11.44 18.32
C ARG A 728 7.33 12.91 18.26
N GLU A 729 6.08 13.20 18.59
CA GLU A 729 5.51 14.55 18.53
C GLU A 729 6.14 15.45 19.61
N HIS A 730 6.43 14.87 20.78
CA HIS A 730 7.24 15.52 21.80
C HIS A 730 8.68 15.76 21.34
N LEU A 731 9.35 14.76 20.77
CA LEU A 731 10.72 14.94 20.23
C LEU A 731 10.78 16.01 19.14
N CYS A 732 9.73 16.13 18.32
CA CYS A 732 9.55 17.17 17.30
C CYS A 732 8.99 18.50 17.85
N SER A 733 9.03 18.72 19.17
CA SER A 733 8.62 19.97 19.82
C SER A 733 9.79 20.85 20.20
N VAL A 734 9.50 22.12 20.51
CA VAL A 734 10.47 23.06 21.08
C VAL A 734 10.61 22.91 22.59
N ASP A 735 9.60 22.32 23.24
CA ASP A 735 9.51 22.17 24.69
C ASP A 735 8.58 21.01 25.08
N ASP A 736 8.47 20.75 26.39
CA ASP A 736 7.61 19.71 26.96
C ASP A 736 6.14 20.12 27.11
N THR A 737 5.75 21.35 26.75
CA THR A 737 4.44 21.92 27.12
C THR A 737 3.30 21.06 26.60
N TRP A 738 3.40 20.62 25.35
CA TRP A 738 2.42 19.74 24.73
C TRP A 738 2.33 18.38 25.44
N LEU A 739 3.48 17.74 25.72
CA LEU A 739 3.54 16.45 26.40
C LEU A 739 2.89 16.52 27.78
N ARG A 740 3.22 17.55 28.57
CA ARG A 740 2.62 17.76 29.91
C ARG A 740 1.09 17.88 29.83
N GLY A 741 0.57 18.54 28.79
CA GLY A 741 -0.86 18.66 28.55
C GLY A 741 -1.55 17.34 28.15
N GLN A 742 -0.84 16.43 27.48
CA GLN A 742 -1.40 15.18 26.98
C GLN A 742 -1.10 13.95 27.86
N TRP A 743 -0.17 14.05 28.81
CA TRP A 743 0.35 12.89 29.56
C TRP A 743 -0.73 12.03 30.19
N SER A 744 -1.73 12.63 30.85
CA SER A 744 -2.80 11.87 31.49
C SER A 744 -3.59 10.99 30.52
N ARG A 745 -3.69 11.41 29.25
CA ARG A 745 -4.34 10.62 28.19
C ARG A 745 -3.40 9.54 27.66
N ILE A 746 -2.15 9.90 27.37
CA ILE A 746 -1.12 8.95 26.90
C ILE A 746 -0.95 7.79 27.90
N LYS A 747 -0.81 8.12 29.19
CA LYS A 747 -0.74 7.14 30.28
C LYS A 747 -1.95 6.19 30.27
N ARG A 748 -3.16 6.74 30.15
CA ARG A 748 -4.39 5.94 30.09
C ARG A 748 -4.40 5.00 28.88
N ALA A 749 -3.84 5.42 27.75
CA ALA A 749 -3.71 4.57 26.57
C ALA A 749 -2.73 3.40 26.78
N MET A 750 -1.57 3.66 27.38
CA MET A 750 -0.61 2.60 27.72
C MET A 750 -1.20 1.63 28.76
N ASP A 751 -1.85 2.18 29.80
CA ASP A 751 -2.50 1.38 30.84
C ASP A 751 -3.64 0.52 30.28
N TYR A 752 -4.36 1.00 29.25
CA TYR A 752 -5.35 0.19 28.53
C TYR A 752 -4.71 -1.00 27.86
N THR A 753 -3.62 -0.81 27.12
CA THR A 753 -2.91 -1.89 26.41
C THR A 753 -2.48 -3.00 27.38
N ILE A 754 -1.87 -2.61 28.51
CA ILE A 754 -1.44 -3.56 29.55
C ILE A 754 -2.65 -4.32 30.10
N ARG A 755 -3.69 -3.61 30.57
CA ARG A 755 -4.90 -4.27 31.11
C ARG A 755 -5.61 -5.18 30.12
N ARG A 756 -5.53 -4.89 28.82
CA ARG A 756 -6.30 -5.58 27.78
C ARG A 756 -5.62 -6.85 27.29
N TRP A 757 -4.28 -6.86 27.23
CA TRP A 757 -3.51 -7.90 26.55
C TRP A 757 -2.31 -8.44 27.34
N ASP A 758 -1.85 -7.78 28.41
CA ASP A 758 -0.68 -8.18 29.23
C ASP A 758 -1.01 -7.96 30.72
N GLU A 759 -2.02 -8.70 31.22
CA GLU A 759 -2.59 -8.48 32.56
C GLU A 759 -1.60 -8.84 33.68
N ASP A 760 -0.74 -9.83 33.46
CA ASP A 760 0.29 -10.28 34.41
C ASP A 760 1.60 -9.48 34.32
N GLY A 761 1.78 -8.67 33.27
CA GLY A 761 2.89 -7.74 33.13
C GLY A 761 4.22 -8.44 32.82
N ASP A 762 4.17 -9.61 32.20
CA ASP A 762 5.35 -10.37 31.79
C ASP A 762 5.87 -9.93 30.41
N GLY A 763 5.14 -9.03 29.75
CA GLY A 763 5.47 -8.48 28.45
C GLY A 763 5.07 -9.38 27.27
N MET A 764 4.31 -10.44 27.51
CA MET A 764 3.66 -11.27 26.50
C MET A 764 2.21 -10.80 26.31
N LEU A 765 1.74 -10.88 25.07
CA LEU A 765 0.39 -10.48 24.68
C LEU A 765 -0.50 -11.71 24.52
N HIS A 766 -1.73 -11.62 25.04
CA HIS A 766 -2.73 -12.68 25.04
C HIS A 766 -4.12 -12.21 24.62
N GLY A 767 -4.91 -13.14 24.09
CA GLY A 767 -6.27 -12.93 23.62
C GLY A 767 -6.34 -12.35 22.20
N PRO A 768 -7.55 -12.00 21.72
CA PRO A 768 -7.74 -11.46 20.38
C PRO A 768 -7.05 -10.09 20.20
N LEU A 769 -6.24 -10.00 19.15
CA LEU A 769 -5.41 -8.86 18.78
C LEU A 769 -5.76 -8.44 17.34
N HIS A 770 -6.76 -7.57 17.22
CA HIS A 770 -7.08 -6.92 15.95
C HIS A 770 -5.89 -6.07 15.49
N ASN A 771 -5.55 -6.09 14.21
CA ASN A 771 -4.36 -5.43 13.67
C ASN A 771 -4.58 -4.93 12.24
N THR A 772 -3.57 -4.28 11.66
CA THR A 772 -3.60 -3.69 10.32
C THR A 772 -3.93 -4.65 9.18
N LEU A 773 -3.92 -5.96 9.40
CA LEU A 773 -4.36 -6.95 8.40
C LEU A 773 -5.85 -7.30 8.56
N ASP A 774 -6.59 -6.40 9.21
CA ASP A 774 -8.05 -6.33 9.37
C ASP A 774 -8.69 -7.59 9.98
N ILE A 775 -7.90 -8.36 10.73
CA ILE A 775 -8.36 -9.61 11.33
C ILE A 775 -7.74 -9.83 12.71
N ASP A 776 -8.40 -10.66 13.51
CA ASP A 776 -7.92 -11.01 14.84
C ASP A 776 -6.92 -12.16 14.76
N SER A 777 -5.73 -11.91 15.30
CA SER A 777 -4.72 -12.93 15.63
C SER A 777 -4.68 -13.11 17.16
N THR A 778 -3.99 -14.13 17.64
CA THR A 778 -3.87 -14.46 19.07
C THR A 778 -2.43 -14.57 19.52
N GLY A 779 -2.21 -14.48 20.84
CA GLY A 779 -0.90 -14.61 21.43
C GLY A 779 0.10 -13.55 20.97
N THR A 780 1.38 -13.82 21.20
CA THR A 780 2.47 -12.87 20.91
C THR A 780 3.11 -13.15 19.57
N GLY A 781 3.07 -12.18 18.67
CA GLY A 781 3.72 -12.18 17.36
C GLY A 781 4.85 -11.17 17.32
N SER A 782 5.81 -11.39 16.44
CA SER A 782 7.02 -10.57 16.31
C SER A 782 6.75 -9.08 16.09
N TRP A 783 5.78 -8.72 15.24
CA TRP A 783 5.51 -7.30 14.95
C TRP A 783 4.76 -6.56 16.05
N TRP A 784 3.70 -7.11 16.63
CA TRP A 784 2.94 -6.41 17.68
C TRP A 784 3.62 -6.54 19.03
N GLY A 785 4.35 -7.65 19.27
CA GLY A 785 5.19 -7.83 20.45
C GLY A 785 6.31 -6.80 20.51
N SER A 786 7.12 -6.68 19.45
CA SER A 786 8.20 -5.67 19.42
C SER A 786 7.66 -4.24 19.49
N LEU A 787 6.54 -3.95 18.82
CA LEU A 787 5.89 -2.64 18.85
C LEU A 787 5.35 -2.28 20.24
N TYR A 788 4.82 -3.26 20.98
CA TYR A 788 4.39 -3.12 22.36
C TYR A 788 5.57 -2.80 23.29
N LEU A 789 6.71 -3.49 23.12
CA LEU A 789 7.92 -3.18 23.87
C LEU A 789 8.42 -1.76 23.58
N ALA A 790 8.40 -1.32 22.32
CA ALA A 790 8.76 0.05 21.97
C ALA A 790 7.81 1.08 22.63
N SER A 791 6.49 0.82 22.66
CA SER A 791 5.51 1.74 23.26
C SER A 791 5.60 1.83 24.78
N LEU A 792 5.95 0.72 25.47
CA LEU A 792 6.28 0.71 26.89
C LEU A 792 7.49 1.60 27.18
N GLN A 793 8.55 1.48 26.38
CA GLN A 793 9.75 2.28 26.58
C GLN A 793 9.51 3.77 26.31
N ALA A 794 8.77 4.10 25.24
CA ALA A 794 8.34 5.46 24.95
C ALA A 794 7.51 6.05 26.10
N SER A 795 6.57 5.27 26.64
CA SER A 795 5.74 5.66 27.78
C SER A 795 6.57 5.88 29.04
N ALA A 796 7.60 5.05 29.29
CA ALA A 796 8.51 5.25 30.39
C ALA A 796 9.34 6.53 30.27
N ALA A 797 9.83 6.83 29.06
CA ALA A 797 10.57 8.06 28.77
C ALA A 797 9.69 9.29 29.00
N MET A 798 8.48 9.30 28.44
CA MET A 798 7.49 10.35 28.64
C MET A 798 7.09 10.53 30.12
N ALA A 799 6.88 9.42 30.85
CA ALA A 799 6.57 9.45 32.29
C ALA A 799 7.67 10.16 33.07
N ARG A 800 8.93 9.86 32.78
CA ARG A 800 10.09 10.48 33.44
C ARG A 800 10.17 11.98 33.16
N LEU A 801 9.97 12.38 31.90
CA LEU A 801 9.99 13.80 31.48
C LEU A 801 8.95 14.67 32.21
N VAL A 802 7.79 14.08 32.52
CA VAL A 802 6.73 14.76 33.26
C VAL A 802 6.79 14.56 34.79
N GLY A 803 7.71 13.72 35.29
CA GLY A 803 7.91 13.45 36.72
C GLY A 803 7.02 12.36 37.32
N ASP A 804 6.43 11.49 36.51
CA ASP A 804 5.62 10.32 36.93
C ASP A 804 6.51 9.06 37.07
N GLU A 805 7.40 9.07 38.07
CA GLU A 805 8.41 8.02 38.25
C GLU A 805 7.78 6.63 38.43
N ALA A 806 6.66 6.53 39.15
CA ALA A 806 5.97 5.26 39.39
C ALA A 806 5.49 4.59 38.09
N SER A 807 5.01 5.38 37.13
CA SER A 807 4.62 4.85 35.82
C SER A 807 5.85 4.49 34.99
N SER A 808 6.91 5.30 35.07
CA SER A 808 8.18 5.01 34.40
C SER A 808 8.77 3.67 34.84
N GLU A 809 8.86 3.43 36.14
CA GLU A 809 9.36 2.18 36.73
C GLU A 809 8.50 0.98 36.34
N ARG A 810 7.17 1.12 36.38
CA ARG A 810 6.25 0.04 35.97
C ARG A 810 6.44 -0.34 34.50
N TYR A 811 6.44 0.64 33.60
CA TYR A 811 6.56 0.38 32.17
C TYR A 811 7.94 -0.18 31.81
N LEU A 812 9.02 0.29 32.43
CA LEU A 812 10.36 -0.32 32.27
C LEU A 812 10.43 -1.73 32.85
N GLY A 813 9.75 -2.01 33.96
CA GLY A 813 9.67 -3.35 34.53
C GLY A 813 9.09 -4.36 33.54
N ILE A 814 7.94 -4.04 32.94
CA ILE A 814 7.29 -4.87 31.92
C ILE A 814 8.19 -4.99 30.68
N TRP A 815 8.78 -3.88 30.21
CA TRP A 815 9.69 -3.89 29.06
C TRP A 815 10.92 -4.79 29.29
N ASN A 816 11.44 -4.83 30.52
CA ASN A 816 12.56 -5.68 30.89
C ASN A 816 12.19 -7.17 30.81
N HIS A 817 11.05 -7.59 31.39
CA HIS A 817 10.59 -8.98 31.27
C HIS A 817 10.25 -9.34 29.82
N GLY A 818 9.51 -8.46 29.14
CA GLY A 818 9.03 -8.71 27.78
C GLY A 818 10.14 -8.92 26.77
N ARG A 819 11.25 -8.18 26.86
CA ARG A 819 12.39 -8.42 25.94
C ARG A 819 12.92 -9.85 26.05
N GLU A 820 13.03 -10.37 27.28
CA GLU A 820 13.64 -11.67 27.56
C GLU A 820 12.68 -12.78 27.19
N ASN A 821 11.41 -12.62 27.56
CA ASN A 821 10.35 -13.57 27.27
C ASN A 821 10.08 -13.67 25.77
N GLN A 822 9.93 -12.54 25.07
CA GLN A 822 9.69 -12.51 23.63
C GLN A 822 10.92 -13.02 22.84
N ASP A 823 12.14 -12.60 23.19
CA ASP A 823 13.35 -13.10 22.51
C ASP A 823 13.45 -14.63 22.61
N LYS A 824 13.17 -15.20 23.78
CA LYS A 824 13.22 -16.64 24.02
C LYS A 824 12.09 -17.39 23.31
N ALA A 825 10.88 -16.85 23.32
CA ALA A 825 9.69 -17.56 22.87
C ALA A 825 9.47 -17.44 21.34
N LEU A 826 9.76 -16.28 20.76
CA LEU A 826 9.48 -16.00 19.36
C LEU A 826 10.61 -16.40 18.42
N TRP A 827 11.85 -16.51 18.90
CA TRP A 827 13.00 -16.88 18.07
C TRP A 827 12.96 -18.35 17.65
N ASN A 828 12.75 -18.62 16.36
CA ASN A 828 12.66 -19.99 15.83
C ASN A 828 14.01 -20.58 15.36
N GLY A 829 15.12 -19.86 15.59
CA GLY A 829 16.45 -20.23 15.08
C GLY A 829 16.90 -19.48 13.82
N ALA A 830 15.99 -18.77 13.14
CA ALA A 830 16.31 -18.00 11.94
C ALA A 830 15.68 -16.59 11.94
N TYR A 831 14.45 -16.45 12.45
CA TYR A 831 13.74 -15.19 12.57
C TYR A 831 12.72 -15.24 13.72
N TYR A 832 12.17 -14.08 14.10
CA TYR A 832 11.09 -14.00 15.07
C TYR A 832 9.74 -14.34 14.46
N ALA A 833 9.07 -15.34 15.04
CA ALA A 833 7.78 -15.89 14.63
C ALA A 833 6.66 -15.47 15.60
N GLN A 834 5.56 -16.24 15.64
CA GLN A 834 4.44 -16.04 16.55
C GLN A 834 4.24 -17.25 17.48
N VAL A 835 3.99 -16.95 18.74
CA VAL A 835 3.44 -17.88 19.73
C VAL A 835 1.95 -17.58 19.86
N VAL A 836 1.12 -18.57 19.51
CA VAL A 836 -0.35 -18.44 19.51
C VAL A 836 -0.95 -18.88 20.84
N ASP A 837 -2.17 -18.42 21.14
CA ASP A 837 -2.93 -18.93 22.27
C ASP A 837 -3.49 -20.33 21.97
N GLU A 838 -4.06 -21.00 22.99
CA GLU A 838 -4.65 -22.34 22.87
C GLU A 838 -5.74 -22.44 21.77
N LYS A 839 -6.42 -21.32 21.50
CA LYS A 839 -7.46 -21.21 20.47
C LYS A 839 -6.98 -20.27 19.36
N PRO A 840 -6.28 -20.78 18.33
CA PRO A 840 -5.79 -19.94 17.24
C PRO A 840 -6.96 -19.33 16.43
N LEU A 841 -6.70 -18.17 15.85
CA LEU A 841 -7.57 -17.45 14.93
C LEU A 841 -6.87 -17.34 13.57
N TYR A 842 -6.67 -16.14 13.02
CA TYR A 842 -6.01 -15.89 11.74
C TYR A 842 -4.52 -15.62 11.95
N ASP A 843 -3.85 -16.60 12.55
CA ASP A 843 -2.46 -16.53 12.96
C ASP A 843 -1.50 -16.86 11.80
N TYR A 844 -0.25 -16.43 11.92
CA TYR A 844 0.82 -16.78 10.97
C TYR A 844 1.81 -17.80 11.52
N VAL A 845 1.84 -18.04 12.83
CA VAL A 845 2.67 -19.08 13.49
C VAL A 845 4.14 -18.94 13.05
N ASN A 846 4.66 -19.82 12.20
CA ASN A 846 6.04 -19.80 11.69
C ASN A 846 6.26 -18.91 10.45
N GLY A 847 5.25 -18.14 10.04
CA GLY A 847 5.34 -17.24 8.89
C GLY A 847 6.42 -16.17 9.09
N CYS A 848 7.27 -15.99 8.08
CA CYS A 848 8.21 -14.88 7.98
C CYS A 848 7.45 -13.65 7.51
N SER A 849 7.26 -12.72 8.42
CA SER A 849 6.44 -11.54 8.22
C SER A 849 7.28 -10.31 7.86
N ILE A 850 6.79 -9.48 6.93
CA ILE A 850 7.40 -8.21 6.53
C ILE A 850 7.65 -7.25 7.70
N ASP A 851 6.80 -7.32 8.72
CA ASP A 851 6.79 -6.40 9.84
C ASP A 851 7.45 -7.00 11.10
N LEU A 852 8.16 -8.13 10.98
CA LEU A 852 8.74 -8.87 12.11
C LEU A 852 9.63 -8.03 13.07
N ALA A 853 10.08 -6.85 12.63
CA ALA A 853 10.89 -5.89 13.38
C ALA A 853 10.23 -4.50 13.47
N LEU A 854 8.90 -4.41 13.46
CA LEU A 854 8.17 -3.14 13.47
C LEU A 854 8.45 -2.26 14.70
N GLY A 855 8.66 -2.87 15.88
CA GLY A 855 9.11 -2.13 17.06
C GLY A 855 10.52 -1.58 16.92
N GLU A 856 11.42 -2.33 16.26
CA GLU A 856 12.79 -1.89 15.99
C GLU A 856 12.82 -0.74 14.99
N TRP A 857 11.97 -0.79 13.96
CA TRP A 857 11.76 0.32 13.03
C TRP A 857 11.42 1.62 13.79
N TRP A 858 10.44 1.55 14.69
CA TRP A 858 10.01 2.66 15.54
C TRP A 858 11.08 3.12 16.52
N ALA A 859 11.88 2.19 17.06
CA ALA A 859 12.98 2.55 17.94
C ALA A 859 13.98 3.45 17.22
N GLY A 860 14.33 3.10 15.97
CA GLY A 860 15.14 3.96 15.10
C GLY A 860 14.48 5.28 14.69
N GLN A 861 13.15 5.40 14.73
CA GLN A 861 12.47 6.69 14.51
C GLN A 861 12.56 7.64 15.72
N THR A 862 12.68 7.09 16.92
CA THR A 862 12.48 7.83 18.18
C THR A 862 13.70 7.83 19.11
N GLY A 863 14.80 7.20 18.70
CA GLY A 863 16.03 7.10 19.50
C GLY A 863 15.88 6.20 20.74
N LEU A 864 14.89 5.30 20.72
CA LEU A 864 14.67 4.29 21.74
C LEU A 864 15.69 3.15 21.61
N HIS A 865 15.85 2.34 22.66
CA HIS A 865 16.72 1.17 22.62
C HIS A 865 16.01 0.00 21.94
N THR A 866 16.78 -0.85 21.26
CA THR A 866 16.27 -2.07 20.62
C THR A 866 15.75 -3.04 21.68
N ALA A 867 14.69 -3.78 21.36
CA ALA A 867 14.12 -4.77 22.27
C ALA A 867 14.90 -6.09 22.17
N TYR A 868 15.25 -6.47 20.95
CA TYR A 868 15.89 -7.75 20.66
C TYR A 868 17.41 -7.65 20.49
N PRO A 869 18.15 -8.77 20.64
CA PRO A 869 19.56 -8.82 20.29
C PRO A 869 19.80 -8.44 18.82
N GLU A 870 20.69 -7.47 18.59
CA GLU A 870 20.96 -6.90 17.27
C GLU A 870 21.29 -7.95 16.21
N SER A 871 22.11 -8.95 16.56
CA SER A 871 22.49 -10.03 15.64
C SER A 871 21.28 -10.85 15.16
N ARG A 872 20.31 -11.10 16.04
CA ARG A 872 19.09 -11.84 15.70
C ARG A 872 18.14 -11.00 14.85
N VAL A 873 18.09 -9.68 15.08
CA VAL A 873 17.33 -8.77 14.21
C VAL A 873 17.95 -8.74 12.81
N GLN A 874 19.28 -8.63 12.70
CA GLN A 874 19.99 -8.73 11.43
C GLN A 874 19.70 -10.05 10.71
N ASP A 875 19.75 -11.18 11.41
CA ASP A 875 19.43 -12.49 10.84
C ASP A 875 17.97 -12.57 10.40
N SER A 876 17.05 -12.01 11.18
CA SER A 876 15.62 -11.93 10.83
C SER A 876 15.39 -11.11 9.57
N LEU A 877 16.07 -9.97 9.42
CA LEU A 877 15.96 -9.09 8.25
C LEU A 877 16.58 -9.73 6.99
N ARG A 878 17.68 -10.49 7.14
CA ARG A 878 18.24 -11.29 6.02
C ARG A 878 17.30 -12.42 5.61
N ALA A 879 16.68 -13.09 6.58
CA ALA A 879 15.65 -14.10 6.31
C ALA A 879 14.44 -13.47 5.61
N LEU A 880 13.98 -12.32 6.09
CA LEU A 880 12.90 -11.55 5.48
C LEU A 880 13.20 -11.21 4.01
N PHE A 881 14.37 -10.65 3.72
CA PHE A 881 14.76 -10.37 2.33
C PHE A 881 14.82 -11.65 1.49
N ARG A 882 15.35 -12.75 2.03
CA ARG A 882 15.45 -14.03 1.32
C ARG A 882 14.08 -14.61 0.97
N HIS A 883 13.15 -14.58 1.92
CA HIS A 883 11.88 -15.31 1.81
C HIS A 883 10.77 -14.47 1.21
N ASN A 884 10.66 -13.20 1.57
CA ASN A 884 9.54 -12.34 1.18
C ASN A 884 9.82 -11.53 -0.09
N PHE A 885 11.08 -11.17 -0.39
CA PHE A 885 11.40 -10.45 -1.62
C PHE A 885 11.39 -11.38 -2.84
N GLN A 886 10.47 -11.09 -3.76
CA GLN A 886 10.34 -11.74 -5.05
C GLN A 886 10.92 -10.83 -6.15
N PRO A 887 11.87 -11.31 -6.96
CA PRO A 887 12.42 -10.52 -8.07
C PRO A 887 11.44 -10.37 -9.24
N ASN A 888 10.39 -11.18 -9.27
CA ASN A 888 9.20 -11.09 -10.12
C ASN A 888 8.11 -12.00 -9.51
N PHE A 889 6.86 -11.85 -9.94
CA PHE A 889 5.72 -12.62 -9.41
C PHE A 889 5.23 -13.74 -10.34
N HIS A 890 6.04 -14.15 -11.33
CA HIS A 890 5.69 -15.29 -12.19
C HIS A 890 5.53 -16.58 -11.36
N GLY A 891 4.32 -17.13 -11.34
CA GLY A 891 3.99 -18.32 -10.56
C GLY A 891 3.86 -18.08 -9.05
N VAL A 892 3.81 -16.82 -8.60
CA VAL A 892 3.57 -16.44 -7.21
C VAL A 892 2.13 -15.95 -7.07
N GLN A 893 1.40 -16.53 -6.12
CA GLN A 893 0.03 -16.11 -5.85
C GLN A 893 0.00 -14.72 -5.20
N GLN A 894 -0.94 -13.87 -5.63
CA GLN A 894 -1.25 -12.58 -5.02
C GLN A 894 -2.75 -12.52 -4.73
N THR A 895 -3.12 -12.70 -3.47
CA THR A 895 -4.51 -12.76 -3.00
C THR A 895 -4.69 -12.03 -1.66
N PRO A 896 -5.88 -11.44 -1.41
CA PRO A 896 -7.04 -11.33 -2.30
C PRO A 896 -6.86 -10.30 -3.43
N ARG A 897 -5.91 -9.36 -3.32
CA ARG A 897 -5.64 -8.35 -4.35
C ARG A 897 -4.21 -8.45 -4.88
N LYS A 898 -4.07 -8.11 -6.17
CA LYS A 898 -2.82 -8.01 -6.90
C LYS A 898 -2.48 -6.53 -7.06
N PHE A 899 -1.45 -6.05 -6.36
CA PHE A 899 -0.97 -4.67 -6.45
C PHE A 899 0.24 -4.51 -7.38
N VAL A 900 0.90 -5.63 -7.72
CA VAL A 900 2.15 -5.64 -8.47
C VAL A 900 2.00 -6.53 -9.70
N SER A 901 2.52 -6.06 -10.84
CA SER A 901 2.57 -6.84 -12.08
C SER A 901 3.46 -8.07 -11.92
N ASP A 902 3.21 -9.13 -12.70
CA ASP A 902 4.03 -10.35 -12.63
C ASP A 902 5.49 -10.11 -13.04
N ASN A 903 5.75 -9.06 -13.81
CA ASN A 903 7.10 -8.68 -14.25
C ASN A 903 7.84 -7.76 -13.27
N ASP A 904 7.15 -7.22 -12.28
CA ASP A 904 7.70 -6.28 -11.32
C ASP A 904 8.18 -7.03 -10.07
N ALA A 905 9.19 -6.48 -9.38
CA ALA A 905 9.68 -7.03 -8.11
C ALA A 905 8.92 -6.42 -6.90
N GLY A 906 8.94 -7.12 -5.76
CA GLY A 906 8.30 -6.64 -4.53
C GLY A 906 8.37 -7.65 -3.38
N MET A 907 7.87 -7.28 -2.21
CA MET A 907 7.84 -8.14 -1.03
C MET A 907 6.44 -8.61 -0.66
N GLN A 908 6.26 -9.93 -0.53
CA GLN A 908 5.03 -10.50 0.04
C GLN A 908 4.92 -10.18 1.53
N MET A 909 3.70 -9.93 2.01
CA MET A 909 3.46 -9.61 3.43
C MET A 909 3.92 -10.72 4.37
N ILE A 910 3.59 -11.99 4.09
CA ILE A 910 4.01 -13.14 4.90
C ILE A 910 4.33 -14.32 3.98
N THR A 911 5.45 -14.99 4.23
CA THR A 911 5.79 -16.25 3.57
C THR A 911 6.01 -17.37 4.59
N TRP A 912 5.83 -18.62 4.19
CA TRP A 912 6.06 -19.79 5.05
C TRP A 912 7.18 -20.66 4.46
N PRO A 913 8.46 -20.37 4.78
CA PRO A 913 9.59 -21.11 4.23
C PRO A 913 9.55 -22.61 4.54
N GLY A 914 8.94 -23.00 5.67
CA GLY A 914 8.72 -24.39 6.06
C GLY A 914 7.58 -25.09 5.32
N ASN A 915 6.86 -24.38 4.44
CA ASN A 915 5.65 -24.85 3.78
C ASN A 915 4.57 -25.32 4.77
N ASP A 916 4.46 -24.61 5.90
CA ASP A 916 3.65 -24.89 7.08
C ASP A 916 2.59 -23.79 7.33
N ARG A 917 2.04 -23.21 6.24
CA ARG A 917 1.00 -22.17 6.30
C ARG A 917 -0.25 -22.70 7.02
N PRO A 918 -0.75 -22.03 8.09
CA PRO A 918 -1.92 -22.49 8.82
C PRO A 918 -3.23 -22.31 8.03
N THR A 919 -4.29 -22.99 8.47
CA THR A 919 -5.65 -22.80 7.95
C THR A 919 -6.65 -22.68 9.12
N PRO A 920 -7.34 -21.53 9.28
CA PRO A 920 -7.15 -20.29 8.53
C PRO A 920 -5.78 -19.64 8.80
N HIS A 921 -5.39 -18.68 7.96
CA HIS A 921 -4.18 -17.85 8.13
C HIS A 921 -4.52 -16.39 7.90
N THR A 922 -3.61 -15.50 8.28
CA THR A 922 -3.73 -14.04 8.13
C THR A 922 -4.13 -13.59 6.71
N LEU A 923 -5.17 -12.76 6.60
CA LEU A 923 -5.93 -12.50 5.37
C LEU A 923 -5.11 -11.98 4.17
N TYR A 924 -4.24 -10.99 4.38
CA TYR A 924 -3.50 -10.29 3.30
C TYR A 924 -2.06 -10.80 3.11
N ALA A 925 -1.78 -12.04 3.53
CA ALA A 925 -0.43 -12.61 3.53
C ALA A 925 0.26 -12.59 2.15
N ASP A 926 -0.49 -12.73 1.05
CA ASP A 926 0.05 -12.82 -0.30
C ASP A 926 0.11 -11.47 -1.03
N GLU A 927 -0.38 -10.38 -0.44
CA GLU A 927 -0.36 -9.06 -1.06
C GLU A 927 1.03 -8.41 -1.00
N VAL A 928 1.21 -7.31 -1.74
CA VAL A 928 2.44 -6.51 -1.75
C VAL A 928 2.06 -5.05 -1.56
N MET A 929 2.56 -4.44 -0.49
CA MET A 929 2.11 -3.11 -0.05
C MET A 929 3.31 -2.20 0.23
N SER A 930 3.39 -1.11 -0.55
CA SER A 930 4.57 -0.23 -0.60
C SER A 930 4.93 0.40 0.76
N GLY A 931 3.95 0.76 1.58
CA GLY A 931 4.17 1.35 2.90
C GLY A 931 4.90 0.42 3.87
N PHE A 932 4.61 -0.88 3.81
CA PHE A 932 5.32 -1.91 4.59
C PHE A 932 6.72 -2.16 4.01
N GLU A 933 6.85 -2.23 2.68
CA GLU A 933 8.15 -2.39 2.02
C GLU A 933 9.12 -1.27 2.39
N TYR A 934 8.67 -0.01 2.44
CA TYR A 934 9.48 1.11 2.89
C TYR A 934 9.90 0.99 4.35
N ALA A 935 9.02 0.56 5.25
CA ALA A 935 9.34 0.38 6.67
C ALA A 935 10.34 -0.78 6.88
N ALA A 936 10.13 -1.92 6.23
CA ALA A 936 11.05 -3.05 6.24
C ALA A 936 12.42 -2.65 5.68
N ALA A 937 12.46 -1.93 4.54
CA ALA A 937 13.69 -1.44 3.95
C ALA A 937 14.42 -0.45 4.89
N ALA A 938 13.72 0.50 5.50
CA ALA A 938 14.32 1.42 6.47
C ALA A 938 14.92 0.67 7.67
N THR A 939 14.28 -0.40 8.12
CA THR A 939 14.81 -1.26 9.19
C THR A 939 16.05 -2.02 8.74
N MET A 940 16.08 -2.56 7.52
CA MET A 940 17.29 -3.13 6.92
C MET A 940 18.46 -2.13 6.94
N LEU A 941 18.20 -0.87 6.57
CA LEU A 941 19.21 0.19 6.59
C LEU A 941 19.71 0.50 8.01
N GLN A 942 18.80 0.61 8.99
CA GLN A 942 19.14 0.85 10.41
C GLN A 942 20.09 -0.21 10.96
N TYR A 943 19.99 -1.46 10.48
CA TYR A 943 20.80 -2.59 10.92
C TYR A 943 21.97 -2.92 9.97
N GLY A 944 22.34 -2.01 9.07
CA GLY A 944 23.52 -2.12 8.21
C GLY A 944 23.35 -2.99 6.95
N LEU A 945 22.14 -3.45 6.63
CA LEU A 945 21.81 -4.22 5.42
C LEU A 945 21.50 -3.28 4.25
N LEU A 946 22.50 -2.46 3.89
CA LEU A 946 22.35 -1.35 2.93
C LEU A 946 21.83 -1.81 1.56
N ARG A 947 22.39 -2.93 1.05
CA ARG A 947 22.08 -3.39 -0.31
C ARG A 947 20.69 -4.00 -0.37
N GLU A 948 20.31 -4.78 0.63
CA GLU A 948 18.98 -5.37 0.77
C GLU A 948 17.91 -4.28 0.86
N GLY A 949 18.09 -3.31 1.77
CA GLY A 949 17.17 -2.19 1.92
C GLY A 949 17.01 -1.39 0.62
N PHE A 950 18.12 -1.05 -0.05
CA PHE A 950 18.03 -0.32 -1.32
C PHE A 950 17.45 -1.15 -2.45
N THR A 951 17.68 -2.46 -2.51
CA THR A 951 17.06 -3.33 -3.53
C THR A 951 15.54 -3.31 -3.40
N VAL A 952 15.01 -3.38 -2.18
CA VAL A 952 13.57 -3.28 -1.92
C VAL A 952 13.02 -1.94 -2.44
N VAL A 953 13.62 -0.81 -2.03
CA VAL A 953 13.13 0.51 -2.46
C VAL A 953 13.31 0.73 -3.97
N LYS A 954 14.38 0.20 -4.56
CA LYS A 954 14.61 0.29 -6.01
C LYS A 954 13.56 -0.49 -6.79
N ALA A 955 13.12 -1.64 -6.30
CA ALA A 955 11.98 -2.37 -6.88
C ALA A 955 10.72 -1.49 -6.88
N ILE A 956 10.43 -0.79 -5.77
CA ILE A 956 9.31 0.16 -5.72
C ILE A 956 9.50 1.29 -6.75
N ALA A 957 10.70 1.88 -6.85
CA ALA A 957 10.98 2.94 -7.79
C ALA A 957 10.82 2.52 -9.26
N ASP A 958 11.07 1.25 -9.59
CA ASP A 958 10.88 0.70 -10.94
C ASP A 958 9.42 0.31 -11.21
N ARG A 959 8.65 -0.08 -10.19
CA ARG A 959 7.19 -0.24 -10.31
C ARG A 959 6.48 1.06 -10.67
N TYR A 960 6.95 2.17 -10.11
CA TYR A 960 6.36 3.50 -10.31
C TYR A 960 7.19 4.37 -11.27
N ASP A 961 7.62 3.76 -12.37
CA ASP A 961 8.42 4.40 -13.41
C ASP A 961 7.62 5.19 -14.48
N GLY A 962 6.33 5.39 -14.27
CA GLY A 962 5.46 6.12 -15.18
C GLY A 962 4.84 5.28 -16.31
N ARG A 963 5.18 3.98 -16.46
CA ARG A 963 4.44 3.09 -17.38
C ARG A 963 3.15 2.59 -16.73
N ILE A 964 2.08 2.44 -17.52
CA ILE A 964 0.85 1.83 -17.02
C ILE A 964 1.01 0.30 -16.94
N ARG A 965 0.73 -0.29 -15.76
CA ARG A 965 0.49 -1.73 -15.61
C ARG A 965 -0.99 -1.97 -15.45
N ARG A 966 -1.57 -2.93 -16.19
CA ARG A 966 -3.01 -3.23 -16.15
C ARG A 966 -3.33 -4.62 -15.59
N ASP A 967 -2.31 -5.46 -15.38
CA ASP A 967 -2.44 -6.78 -14.79
C ASP A 967 -2.48 -6.71 -13.26
N VAL A 968 -3.23 -5.75 -12.71
CA VAL A 968 -3.41 -5.52 -11.27
C VAL A 968 -4.91 -5.47 -10.93
N SER A 969 -5.26 -5.66 -9.66
CA SER A 969 -6.64 -5.63 -9.21
C SER A 969 -7.27 -4.24 -9.42
N GLY A 970 -8.48 -4.24 -9.97
CA GLY A 970 -9.36 -3.08 -10.02
C GLY A 970 -10.44 -3.13 -8.94
N GLY A 971 -11.08 -1.98 -8.70
CA GLY A 971 -12.19 -1.84 -7.74
C GLY A 971 -11.96 -0.75 -6.70
N GLU A 972 -12.96 -0.56 -5.84
CA GLU A 972 -12.97 0.52 -4.84
C GLU A 972 -11.87 0.34 -3.78
N MET A 973 -11.45 -0.90 -3.48
CA MET A 973 -10.42 -1.19 -2.48
C MET A 973 -9.11 -1.72 -3.10
N ALA A 974 -8.77 -1.25 -4.31
CA ALA A 974 -7.59 -1.67 -5.07
C ALA A 974 -6.99 -0.54 -5.94
N SER A 975 -6.01 -0.83 -6.80
CA SER A 975 -5.28 0.12 -7.67
C SER A 975 -6.08 0.73 -8.82
N TRP A 976 -7.42 0.80 -8.75
CA TRP A 976 -8.28 1.32 -9.85
C TRP A 976 -8.11 0.59 -11.20
N GLY A 977 -7.54 -0.61 -11.20
CA GLY A 977 -7.29 -1.40 -12.40
C GLY A 977 -6.02 -1.01 -13.16
N TYR A 978 -5.19 -0.11 -12.60
CA TYR A 978 -3.87 0.17 -13.14
C TYR A 978 -2.89 0.73 -12.10
N THR A 979 -1.58 0.50 -12.28
CA THR A 979 -0.54 1.12 -11.44
C THR A 979 0.57 1.76 -12.28
N GLY A 980 1.51 2.46 -11.63
CA GLY A 980 2.70 3.04 -12.27
C GLY A 980 2.95 4.53 -12.03
N ASN A 981 2.03 5.25 -11.36
CA ASN A 981 2.20 6.68 -11.08
C ASN A 981 3.30 6.91 -10.03
N PRO A 982 4.36 7.72 -10.30
CA PRO A 982 5.39 8.02 -9.31
C PRO A 982 4.90 8.79 -8.08
N PHE A 983 3.73 9.43 -8.12
CA PHE A 983 3.22 10.29 -7.04
C PHE A 983 2.07 9.61 -6.29
N GLY A 984 2.33 9.17 -5.06
CA GLY A 984 1.33 8.58 -4.16
C GLY A 984 1.01 7.13 -4.50
N ASP A 985 1.72 6.22 -3.84
CA ASP A 985 1.69 4.78 -4.14
C ASP A 985 0.33 4.13 -3.88
N ASP A 986 0.16 2.97 -4.49
CA ASP A 986 -1.06 2.17 -4.44
C ASP A 986 -0.98 1.14 -3.29
N GLU A 987 -2.08 0.99 -2.55
CA GLU A 987 -2.40 -0.18 -1.70
C GLU A 987 -3.93 -0.39 -1.79
N CYS A 988 -4.65 -0.34 -0.66
CA CYS A 988 -6.12 -0.29 -0.64
C CYS A 988 -6.60 1.09 -1.18
N GLY A 989 -6.50 1.31 -2.49
CA GLY A 989 -6.67 2.59 -3.16
C GLY A 989 -5.35 3.26 -3.55
N LYS A 990 -5.43 4.44 -4.19
CA LYS A 990 -4.28 5.26 -4.59
C LYS A 990 -3.96 6.35 -3.57
N PHE A 991 -2.79 6.97 -3.69
CA PHE A 991 -2.32 7.99 -2.75
C PHE A 991 -2.42 7.49 -1.30
N TYR A 992 -1.97 6.25 -1.07
CA TYR A 992 -2.20 5.57 0.19
C TYR A 992 -1.28 6.13 1.29
N ALA A 993 -1.85 6.46 2.45
CA ALA A 993 -1.19 7.18 3.54
C ALA A 993 0.05 6.44 4.07
N ARG A 994 0.01 5.10 4.07
CA ARG A 994 1.13 4.27 4.54
C ARG A 994 2.41 4.52 3.75
N ALA A 995 2.33 4.87 2.47
CA ALA A 995 3.50 5.14 1.63
C ALA A 995 4.35 6.33 2.10
N MET A 996 3.80 7.22 2.94
CA MET A 996 4.56 8.25 3.64
C MET A 996 5.55 7.71 4.69
N SER A 997 5.58 6.39 4.92
CA SER A 997 6.66 5.70 5.65
C SER A 997 8.00 5.79 4.92
N SER A 998 8.01 6.06 3.60
CA SER A 998 9.22 6.32 2.80
C SER A 998 10.17 7.35 3.42
N TRP A 999 9.65 8.34 4.16
CA TRP A 999 10.49 9.31 4.87
C TRP A 999 11.43 8.67 5.90
N SER A 1000 11.08 7.50 6.44
CA SER A 1000 11.94 6.75 7.35
C SER A 1000 13.26 6.31 6.72
N LEU A 1001 13.33 6.19 5.39
CA LEU A 1001 14.56 5.87 4.67
C LEU A 1001 15.62 6.98 4.79
N LEU A 1002 15.19 8.25 4.73
CA LEU A 1002 16.08 9.39 4.96
C LEU A 1002 16.66 9.33 6.38
N LEU A 1003 15.78 9.09 7.36
CA LEU A 1003 16.16 9.02 8.76
C LEU A 1003 17.09 7.84 9.06
N ALA A 1004 16.84 6.69 8.43
CA ALA A 1004 17.68 5.51 8.54
C ALA A 1004 19.07 5.75 7.92
N CYS A 1005 19.14 6.31 6.71
CA CYS A 1005 20.41 6.59 6.03
C CYS A 1005 21.35 7.50 6.84
N GLN A 1006 20.78 8.44 7.58
CA GLN A 1006 21.53 9.42 8.38
C GLN A 1006 21.78 8.98 9.84
N GLY A 1007 21.10 7.93 10.31
CA GLY A 1007 21.10 7.52 11.72
C GLY A 1007 20.70 8.67 12.65
N PHE A 1008 19.57 9.30 12.37
CA PHE A 1008 19.18 10.58 13.00
C PHE A 1008 18.96 10.45 14.50
N VAL A 1009 19.51 11.38 15.26
CA VAL A 1009 19.23 11.57 16.69
C VAL A 1009 18.59 12.94 16.85
N TYR A 1010 17.41 12.99 17.44
CA TYR A 1010 16.72 14.26 17.65
C TYR A 1010 15.80 14.23 18.86
N ASP A 1011 15.99 15.22 19.74
CA ASP A 1011 15.14 15.57 20.86
C ASP A 1011 15.16 17.10 20.95
N GLY A 1012 14.12 17.72 20.37
CA GLY A 1012 13.98 19.16 20.28
C GLY A 1012 13.91 19.86 21.64
N PRO A 1013 13.09 19.39 22.60
CA PRO A 1013 12.97 20.02 23.92
C PRO A 1013 14.29 20.06 24.72
N SER A 1014 15.14 19.05 24.56
CA SER A 1014 16.48 19.05 25.19
C SER A 1014 17.58 19.73 24.36
N GLY A 1015 17.27 20.19 23.14
CA GLY A 1015 18.25 20.73 22.20
C GLY A 1015 19.28 19.68 21.74
N ARG A 1016 18.91 18.40 21.68
CA ARG A 1016 19.81 17.33 21.26
C ARG A 1016 19.59 16.99 19.79
N ILE A 1017 20.68 17.02 19.02
CA ILE A 1017 20.69 16.62 17.61
C ILE A 1017 21.94 15.80 17.30
N GLY A 1018 21.86 14.84 16.39
CA GLY A 1018 23.00 14.02 16.03
C GLY A 1018 22.77 13.10 14.85
N PHE A 1019 23.85 12.47 14.40
CA PHE A 1019 23.88 11.68 13.18
C PHE A 1019 24.82 10.49 13.32
N ARG A 1020 24.35 9.32 12.86
CA ARG A 1020 25.11 8.07 12.76
C ARG A 1020 25.00 7.52 11.34
N PRO A 1021 25.65 8.15 10.35
CA PRO A 1021 25.33 7.86 8.95
C PRO A 1021 25.71 6.44 8.54
N VAL A 1022 24.73 5.62 8.17
CA VAL A 1022 24.96 4.30 7.55
C VAL A 1022 25.24 4.42 6.05
N TRP A 1023 24.77 5.50 5.43
CA TRP A 1023 25.07 5.83 4.03
C TRP A 1023 26.36 6.66 3.94
N LYS A 1024 27.38 6.16 3.24
CA LYS A 1024 28.66 6.86 3.02
C LYS A 1024 29.20 7.54 4.29
N PRO A 1025 29.45 6.80 5.39
CA PRO A 1025 29.92 7.38 6.66
C PRO A 1025 31.20 8.22 6.52
N GLU A 1026 32.02 7.97 5.50
CA GLU A 1026 33.26 8.73 5.24
C GLU A 1026 33.03 10.10 4.59
N ASP A 1027 31.94 10.26 3.83
CA ASP A 1027 31.57 11.48 3.11
C ASP A 1027 30.04 11.53 2.97
N HIS A 1028 29.36 11.95 4.02
CA HIS A 1028 27.90 11.95 4.11
C HIS A 1028 27.34 13.36 3.96
N ALA A 1029 26.24 13.49 3.22
CA ALA A 1029 25.42 14.68 3.23
C ALA A 1029 23.94 14.31 3.19
N SER A 1030 23.14 14.86 4.10
CA SER A 1030 21.69 14.63 4.13
C SER A 1030 20.90 15.84 4.61
N PHE A 1031 19.72 15.99 4.02
CA PHE A 1031 18.68 16.86 4.52
C PHE A 1031 18.14 16.36 5.86
N PHE A 1032 17.80 17.28 6.75
CA PHE A 1032 17.16 16.96 8.02
C PHE A 1032 16.10 17.99 8.39
N THR A 1033 15.12 17.59 9.20
CA THR A 1033 14.12 18.49 9.80
C THR A 1033 14.19 18.46 11.32
N ALA A 1034 13.87 19.60 11.94
CA ALA A 1034 13.80 19.82 13.38
C ALA A 1034 12.47 20.51 13.72
N ALA A 1035 12.28 20.88 15.00
CA ALA A 1035 11.02 21.43 15.50
C ALA A 1035 10.67 22.82 14.92
N GLU A 1036 11.67 23.67 14.69
CA GLU A 1036 11.51 25.06 14.21
C GLU A 1036 12.41 25.39 13.01
N GLY A 1037 13.04 24.40 12.40
CA GLY A 1037 13.90 24.60 11.24
C GLY A 1037 14.24 23.32 10.49
N TYR A 1038 14.86 23.48 9.33
CA TYR A 1038 15.42 22.38 8.55
C TYR A 1038 16.73 22.81 7.90
N GLY A 1039 17.51 21.85 7.45
CA GLY A 1039 18.84 22.14 6.94
C GLY A 1039 19.53 20.96 6.29
N LEU A 1040 20.85 21.11 6.15
CA LEU A 1040 21.74 20.09 5.62
C LEU A 1040 22.81 19.72 6.65
N TYR A 1041 22.97 18.43 6.87
CA TYR A 1041 24.08 17.88 7.63
C TYR A 1041 25.17 17.42 6.66
N ARG A 1042 26.44 17.74 6.94
CA ARG A 1042 27.60 17.24 6.20
C ARG A 1042 28.61 16.62 7.15
N GLN A 1043 29.20 15.50 6.74
CA GLN A 1043 30.26 14.80 7.45
C GLN A 1043 31.38 14.42 6.50
N LEU A 1044 32.62 14.69 6.89
CA LEU A 1044 33.81 14.23 6.17
C LEU A 1044 34.82 13.62 7.16
N ARG A 1045 35.23 12.38 6.92
CA ARG A 1045 36.30 11.70 7.66
C ARG A 1045 37.57 11.69 6.81
N LYS A 1046 38.63 12.34 7.29
CA LYS A 1046 39.92 12.46 6.59
C LYS A 1046 41.08 12.71 7.55
N ASP A 1047 42.23 12.08 7.31
CA ASP A 1047 43.50 12.37 8.00
C ASP A 1047 43.36 12.42 9.54
N ARG A 1048 42.70 11.41 10.12
CA ARG A 1048 42.39 11.29 11.56
C ARG A 1048 41.51 12.39 12.15
N THR A 1049 40.76 13.08 11.30
CA THR A 1049 39.77 14.06 11.72
C THR A 1049 38.42 13.69 11.11
N GLN A 1050 37.36 13.89 11.87
CA GLN A 1050 35.99 13.87 11.39
C GLN A 1050 35.40 15.27 11.56
N THR A 1051 35.02 15.90 10.46
CA THR A 1051 34.37 17.21 10.45
C THR A 1051 32.88 17.02 10.19
N CYS A 1052 32.08 17.49 11.13
CA CYS A 1052 30.62 17.47 11.08
C CYS A 1052 30.11 18.91 10.98
N ALA A 1053 29.25 19.23 10.03
CA ALA A 1053 28.68 20.55 9.85
C ALA A 1053 27.15 20.48 9.82
N LEU A 1054 26.53 21.26 10.70
CA LEU A 1054 25.08 21.46 10.74
C LEU A 1054 24.75 22.83 10.13
N GLU A 1055 24.19 22.84 8.93
CA GLU A 1055 23.82 24.04 8.19
C GLU A 1055 22.30 24.24 8.22
N VAL A 1056 21.82 25.27 8.92
CA VAL A 1056 20.38 25.59 8.91
C VAL A 1056 20.05 26.36 7.64
N ARG A 1057 19.08 25.85 6.86
CA ARG A 1057 18.63 26.47 5.61
C ARG A 1057 17.41 27.37 5.84
N ALA A 1058 16.48 26.93 6.68
CA ALA A 1058 15.31 27.71 7.06
C ALA A 1058 14.97 27.54 8.54
N GLY A 1059 14.39 28.58 9.13
CA GLY A 1059 13.95 28.58 10.53
C GLY A 1059 15.10 28.77 11.53
N LYS A 1060 15.07 28.04 12.64
CA LYS A 1060 16.12 28.06 13.66
C LYS A 1060 16.16 26.73 14.40
N ILE A 1061 17.33 26.39 14.96
CA ILE A 1061 17.53 25.16 15.71
C ILE A 1061 18.35 25.47 16.95
N GLU A 1062 17.82 25.12 18.11
CA GLU A 1062 18.57 25.16 19.36
C GLU A 1062 19.36 23.86 19.53
N VAL A 1063 20.65 23.98 19.84
CA VAL A 1063 21.56 22.86 20.06
C VAL A 1063 22.24 23.05 21.41
N ALA A 1064 22.00 22.12 22.33
CA ALA A 1064 22.68 21.98 23.60
C ALA A 1064 23.61 20.74 23.60
N GLU A 1065 23.24 19.69 22.86
CA GLU A 1065 24.03 18.48 22.71
C GLU A 1065 24.10 18.05 21.24
N PHE A 1066 25.31 17.73 20.78
CA PHE A 1066 25.56 17.17 19.46
C PHE A 1066 26.12 15.76 19.57
N THR A 1067 25.49 14.77 18.94
CA THR A 1067 25.97 13.37 18.90
C THR A 1067 26.50 13.02 17.51
N SER A 1068 27.67 12.39 17.43
CA SER A 1068 28.21 11.88 16.18
C SER A 1068 28.87 10.52 16.36
N GLU A 1069 28.53 9.57 15.48
CA GLU A 1069 29.23 8.29 15.43
C GLU A 1069 30.63 8.48 14.84
N VAL A 1070 31.63 7.92 15.50
CA VAL A 1070 33.03 7.88 15.06
C VAL A 1070 33.36 6.50 14.48
N PRO A 1071 34.43 6.35 13.67
CA PRO A 1071 34.79 5.04 13.12
C PRO A 1071 35.03 4.01 14.22
N SER A 1072 34.50 2.80 14.03
CA SER A 1072 34.56 1.76 15.06
C SER A 1072 36.00 1.45 15.49
N GLY A 1073 36.24 1.42 16.80
CA GLY A 1073 37.55 1.18 17.40
C GLY A 1073 38.50 2.39 17.42
N TRP A 1074 38.09 3.57 16.96
CA TRP A 1074 38.89 4.79 17.04
C TRP A 1074 38.63 5.53 18.35
N ASN A 1075 39.69 6.08 18.96
CA ASN A 1075 39.60 6.86 20.19
C ASN A 1075 39.65 8.37 19.89
N VAL A 1076 38.67 9.10 20.40
CA VAL A 1076 38.64 10.57 20.35
C VAL A 1076 39.74 11.12 21.26
N SER A 1077 40.54 12.03 20.72
CA SER A 1077 41.65 12.73 21.41
C SER A 1077 41.36 14.21 21.65
N GLY A 1078 40.40 14.79 20.94
CA GLY A 1078 39.97 16.16 21.11
C GLY A 1078 38.77 16.49 20.22
N VAL A 1079 38.01 17.50 20.63
CA VAL A 1079 36.88 18.05 19.87
C VAL A 1079 37.01 19.57 19.83
N THR A 1080 36.80 20.15 18.66
CA THR A 1080 36.69 21.60 18.47
C THR A 1080 35.32 21.93 17.91
N VAL A 1081 34.61 22.86 18.54
CA VAL A 1081 33.29 23.33 18.07
C VAL A 1081 33.40 24.77 17.59
N ARG A 1082 32.80 25.09 16.45
CA ARG A 1082 32.73 26.45 15.90
C ARG A 1082 31.31 26.82 15.51
N LEU A 1083 30.93 28.06 15.76
CA LEU A 1083 29.74 28.69 15.17
C LEU A 1083 30.20 29.75 14.19
N GLY A 1084 30.10 29.46 12.88
CA GLY A 1084 30.77 30.24 11.86
C GLY A 1084 32.29 30.19 12.03
N HIS A 1085 32.93 31.33 12.27
CA HIS A 1085 34.39 31.41 12.48
C HIS A 1085 34.81 31.45 13.96
N ALA A 1086 33.87 31.51 14.90
CA ALA A 1086 34.17 31.62 16.32
C ALA A 1086 34.18 30.24 16.99
N GLU A 1087 35.22 29.92 17.74
CA GLU A 1087 35.26 28.72 18.59
C GLU A 1087 34.27 28.85 19.75
N PHE A 1088 33.54 27.77 20.01
CA PHE A 1088 32.52 27.69 21.04
C PHE A 1088 32.93 26.64 22.08
N PRO A 1089 32.88 26.95 23.37
CA PRO A 1089 33.33 26.01 24.39
C PRO A 1089 32.34 24.85 24.57
N ALA A 1090 32.87 23.63 24.61
CA ALA A 1090 32.10 22.41 24.78
C ALA A 1090 32.91 21.35 25.53
N ASP A 1091 32.21 20.52 26.29
CA ASP A 1091 32.72 19.27 26.83
C ASP A 1091 32.39 18.12 25.88
N TRP A 1092 33.16 17.03 25.93
CA TRP A 1092 32.86 15.85 25.12
C TRP A 1092 33.19 14.56 25.87
N ALA A 1093 32.47 13.50 25.52
CA ALA A 1093 32.70 12.15 26.01
C ALA A 1093 32.48 11.14 24.88
N GLN A 1094 33.30 10.09 24.85
CA GLN A 1094 33.10 8.95 23.96
C GLN A 1094 32.49 7.79 24.74
N THR A 1095 31.40 7.23 24.24
CA THR A 1095 30.77 6.01 24.76
C THR A 1095 30.62 5.01 23.62
N GLY A 1096 31.44 3.96 23.60
CA GLY A 1096 31.55 3.09 22.43
C GLY A 1096 31.99 3.90 21.21
N ASP A 1097 31.20 3.80 20.14
CA ASP A 1097 31.45 4.52 18.89
C ASP A 1097 30.72 5.88 18.82
N ASP A 1098 30.01 6.30 19.88
CA ASP A 1098 29.38 7.62 19.93
C ASP A 1098 30.29 8.67 20.61
N CYS A 1099 30.56 9.77 19.91
CA CYS A 1099 31.11 10.99 20.49
C CYS A 1099 29.96 11.98 20.81
N VAL A 1100 29.74 12.23 22.10
CA VAL A 1100 28.71 13.15 22.59
C VAL A 1100 29.38 14.46 23.01
N VAL A 1101 28.99 15.55 22.35
CA VAL A 1101 29.51 16.90 22.57
C VAL A 1101 28.43 17.74 23.27
N ARG A 1102 28.74 18.23 24.48
CA ARG A 1102 27.84 19.06 25.30
C ARG A 1102 28.32 20.50 25.24
N LEU A 1103 27.51 21.39 24.68
CA LEU A 1103 27.85 22.82 24.64
C LEU A 1103 27.69 23.42 26.04
N LEU A 1104 28.63 24.28 26.48
CA LEU A 1104 28.54 24.89 27.82
C LEU A 1104 27.31 25.81 27.99
N ALA A 1105 26.75 26.27 26.88
CA ALA A 1105 25.45 26.93 26.81
C ALA A 1105 24.77 26.54 25.49
N PRO A 1106 23.43 26.36 25.46
CA PRO A 1106 22.71 26.12 24.22
C PRO A 1106 22.95 27.22 23.18
N VAL A 1107 23.05 26.84 21.92
CA VAL A 1107 23.27 27.73 20.78
C VAL A 1107 22.10 27.64 19.81
N VAL A 1108 21.60 28.79 19.35
CA VAL A 1108 20.58 28.84 18.31
C VAL A 1108 21.24 29.06 16.94
N VAL A 1109 21.27 28.01 16.13
CA VAL A 1109 21.74 28.03 14.74
C VAL A 1109 20.61 28.52 13.83
N ARG A 1110 20.93 29.43 12.90
CA ARG A 1110 20.00 30.10 11.98
C ARG A 1110 20.53 30.01 10.54
N PRO A 1111 19.74 30.40 9.51
CA PRO A 1111 20.26 30.65 8.19
C PRO A 1111 21.54 31.49 8.23
N ASP A 1112 22.48 31.18 7.34
CA ASP A 1112 23.84 31.76 7.25
C ASP A 1112 24.79 31.41 8.42
N MET A 1113 24.36 30.57 9.36
CA MET A 1113 25.22 30.02 10.41
C MET A 1113 25.47 28.53 10.19
N THR A 1114 26.69 28.09 10.50
CA THR A 1114 27.06 26.68 10.53
C THR A 1114 27.62 26.35 11.90
N LEU A 1115 27.06 25.33 12.54
CA LEU A 1115 27.70 24.69 13.70
C LEU A 1115 28.62 23.59 13.18
N GLU A 1116 29.92 23.80 13.27
CA GLU A 1116 30.95 22.84 12.89
C GLU A 1116 31.50 22.14 14.14
N VAL A 1117 31.56 20.82 14.12
CA VAL A 1117 32.17 19.97 15.15
C VAL A 1117 33.29 19.17 14.50
N GLN A 1118 34.54 19.48 14.85
CA GLN A 1118 35.72 18.74 14.43
C GLN A 1118 36.15 17.78 15.53
N ILE A 1119 36.19 16.49 15.24
CA ILE A 1119 36.58 15.41 16.14
C ILE A 1119 37.95 14.89 15.68
N HIS A 1120 38.93 14.89 16.57
CA HIS A 1120 40.29 14.44 16.29
C HIS A 1120 40.55 13.09 16.95
N PHE A 1121 41.20 12.18 16.24
CA PHE A 1121 41.49 10.83 16.75
C PHE A 1121 42.96 10.65 17.13
N GLY A 1122 43.21 10.10 18.32
CA GLY A 1122 44.57 9.90 18.84
C GLY A 1122 45.35 8.91 18.00
N ALA A 1123 46.67 9.12 17.82
CA ALA A 1123 47.57 8.42 16.89
C ALA A 1123 47.53 6.88 16.92
#